data_AF-A0A972BZ92-F1
#
_entry.id   AF-A0A972BZ92-F1
#
_cell.length_a   1.000
_cell.length_b   1.000
_cell.length_c   1.000
_cell.angle_alpha   90.00
_cell.angle_beta   90.00
_cell.angle_gamma   90.00
#
_symmetry.space_group_name_H-M   'P 1'
#
loop_
_entity.id
_entity.type
_entity.pdbx_description
1 polymer ?
#
loop_
_entity_poly.entity_id
_entity_poly.type
_entity_poly.pdbx_seq_one_letter_code
_entity_poly.pdbx_strand_id
1 'polypeptide(L)'
;MKYCDLIQFEPIESIIQLRTADEATVAQQLVKTYVISSEMAEKLVSIVIPQLQFDQPMDNKGLLVVGNYGTGKSHLMSVISALAENGDLVKYLNDKSVANAAASISGQFKVIRTEIGSTTMSLRDILVAELEEHLSVMGVSYTFPSADKVSNNKRSFEDLMTAFHKEFPDHGLLLVVDELLDYLRTRKDQELILDLNFLREVGEVCKDLRFRFIAGVQEAIFDSPRFSFVADSIRRVKDRFEQILIARRDVKFVVAERLLKKTAEHQLKIREYLTPFAKYYGHMNERMDEFVNLFPVHPDYIDTFERVTAVEKREVLKTISLSIKKLIDQNLPEDHPGIISYDVYWTTLCENPSFRAVPDIKAVIDCSMVLESRIQQAFTRPAYRPMATQLIHALSVHRLTTGDIYAPLGATAEELRDGLCLFQPGIEELGGDPADDLLSQVETVLREIIRTVSGQFISSNSDNHQYYLDLKKTDDYDALIERRAESLDSSQLDRYYYEALRRVMECTDQTYVTGYKIWQHEIEWLERKAARQGYLFFGAPNERSTAVPPRDFYIYFIQPFDAPHFKDEKKPEELFFRITNIDEEFRTSLKSYAAALDLASTASGHAKSTYESKSLISLRNLVEWLQKNMTIAFDVSYQGRTKPLAEWVKGKSIRELSGISSHERINFRDLINTIGGICLGTTFQDQAPEYPFFSVLITGANRAQAAQDALRAIAGLNRTKQAVAVLDALELLDGDRLDPYRSRYIKYILNIAKLKGQGQVLNRSELIKDVLGVEYLAPESLRLEPEWAMVLMAVLVYAGEIVLSIPGNKFDATNLVQLAGTRIEELTQFKHIERPKDWNLPALKALFELLGLTPGMAQLVTQGKDEPVQELQKAVINSVERLVLVQQSMQTGLFFWGRSLLTEDESNKFRAKLDETKTFLESMQAYTTTGKLKNFRYDASEVTTQRSGLESLAEIELLEELVVDFGSTASYLSTAEAVLPTGHEWIDEIKTARDQILAQICDPTKRSVVAFRQQTQRKLSDLKKTYLLVYLSMHAKARLGVNEDKHKAQLMGDERLKDLQKLSTIELMPRQHLSDFQNRLAGLKSCFALTEQELEASPVCPHCNFKPVAEPPTAHAATMLEVLDCELDKLVENWVQTLLANLEDPTTKENMNLLKPEQRKLVDGFIKKRTLPDELDQNFIRALQEVLSGLTKVPVKIVELREALLAGGSPATMS
;
A
#
# COMPACT_ATOMS: atom_id res chain seq x y z
N MET A 1 -20.38 66.73 -7.54
CA MET A 1 -20.91 65.84 -6.48
C MET A 1 -19.75 65.43 -5.60
N LYS A 2 -19.88 65.40 -4.27
CA LYS A 2 -18.82 64.92 -3.37
C LYS A 2 -19.04 63.47 -2.96
N TYR A 3 -18.00 62.80 -2.47
CA TYR A 3 -18.13 61.43 -1.95
C TYR A 3 -19.11 61.35 -0.78
N CYS A 4 -19.11 62.34 0.13
CA CYS A 4 -20.07 62.44 1.24
C CYS A 4 -21.55 62.49 0.80
N ASP A 5 -21.83 62.91 -0.43
CA ASP A 5 -23.20 63.00 -0.96
C ASP A 5 -23.74 61.62 -1.40
N LEU A 6 -22.88 60.60 -1.42
CA LEU A 6 -23.16 59.26 -1.97
C LEU A 6 -22.98 58.12 -0.95
N ILE A 7 -22.26 58.33 0.15
CA ILE A 7 -21.99 57.28 1.14
C ILE A 7 -22.23 57.76 2.57
N GLN A 8 -22.83 56.90 3.39
CA GLN A 8 -22.89 57.06 4.85
C GLN A 8 -21.68 56.33 5.44
N PHE A 9 -20.72 57.11 5.93
CA PHE A 9 -19.45 56.59 6.43
C PHE A 9 -19.44 56.44 7.96
N GLU A 10 -19.36 55.21 8.46
CA GLU A 10 -19.11 54.90 9.87
C GLU A 10 -17.67 54.38 10.06
N PRO A 11 -16.76 55.12 10.71
CA PRO A 11 -15.36 54.71 10.84
C PRO A 11 -15.18 53.54 11.83
N ILE A 12 -14.13 52.73 11.61
CA ILE A 12 -13.69 51.69 12.56
C ILE A 12 -12.40 52.18 13.22
N GLU A 13 -12.48 52.55 14.51
CA GLU A 13 -11.39 53.25 15.21
C GLU A 13 -10.50 52.34 16.08
N SER A 14 -10.96 51.15 16.50
CA SER A 14 -10.24 50.27 17.43
C SER A 14 -10.45 48.77 17.19
N ILE A 15 -9.50 47.96 17.65
CA ILE A 15 -9.55 46.49 17.63
C ILE A 15 -10.38 46.02 18.83
N ILE A 16 -11.34 45.12 18.59
CA ILE A 16 -12.22 44.57 19.62
C ILE A 16 -11.45 43.50 20.42
N GLN A 17 -11.42 43.64 21.75
CA GLN A 17 -10.85 42.66 22.69
C GLN A 17 -11.96 41.80 23.28
N LEU A 18 -11.76 40.48 23.36
CA LEU A 18 -12.83 39.53 23.72
C LEU A 18 -13.37 39.80 25.14
N ARG A 19 -12.47 40.12 26.08
CA ARG A 19 -12.81 40.40 27.49
C ARG A 19 -13.69 41.65 27.68
N THR A 20 -13.69 42.59 26.74
CA THR A 20 -14.53 43.80 26.85
C THR A 20 -16.02 43.50 26.76
N ALA A 21 -16.40 42.30 26.29
CA ALA A 21 -17.79 41.84 26.25
C ALA A 21 -18.34 41.44 27.63
N ASP A 22 -17.52 41.39 28.69
CA ASP A 22 -17.98 41.18 30.07
C ASP A 22 -18.76 42.41 30.60
N GLU A 23 -18.54 43.59 30.03
CA GLU A 23 -19.29 44.80 30.35
C GLU A 23 -20.60 44.86 29.56
N ALA A 24 -21.74 44.87 30.27
CA ALA A 24 -23.07 44.81 29.64
C ALA A 24 -23.34 45.90 28.58
N THR A 25 -22.84 47.12 28.79
CA THR A 25 -22.98 48.24 27.83
C THR A 25 -22.16 48.02 26.56
N VAL A 26 -20.95 47.46 26.69
CA VAL A 26 -20.08 47.15 25.56
C VAL A 26 -20.63 45.95 24.80
N ALA A 27 -21.08 44.91 25.50
CA ALA A 27 -21.74 43.74 24.90
C ALA A 27 -22.94 44.15 24.02
N GLN A 28 -23.79 45.06 24.52
CA GLN A 28 -24.91 45.61 23.76
C GLN A 28 -24.45 46.37 22.51
N GLN A 29 -23.41 47.20 22.62
CA GLN A 29 -22.86 47.93 21.48
C GLN A 29 -22.26 46.98 20.44
N LEU A 30 -21.56 45.93 20.87
CA LEU A 30 -20.99 44.91 19.99
C LEU A 30 -22.09 44.16 19.23
N VAL A 31 -23.18 43.76 19.88
CA VAL A 31 -24.32 43.11 19.22
C VAL A 31 -25.01 44.05 18.22
N LYS A 32 -25.23 45.32 18.60
CA LYS A 32 -25.90 46.31 17.74
C LYS A 32 -25.11 46.66 16.47
N THR A 33 -23.78 46.74 16.60
CA THR A 33 -22.89 47.18 15.51
C THR A 33 -22.38 46.03 14.64
N TYR A 34 -22.66 44.78 15.01
CA TYR A 34 -22.31 43.63 14.18
C TYR A 34 -23.28 43.51 13.00
N VAL A 35 -22.72 43.46 11.80
CA VAL A 35 -23.48 43.32 10.55
C VAL A 35 -23.35 41.88 10.07
N ILE A 36 -24.48 41.25 9.75
CA ILE A 36 -24.55 39.83 9.41
C ILE A 36 -24.90 39.68 7.94
N SER A 37 -24.02 39.08 7.14
CA SER A 37 -24.31 38.70 5.75
C SER A 37 -25.31 37.56 5.69
N SER A 38 -25.98 37.35 4.54
CA SER A 38 -26.91 36.22 4.38
C SER A 38 -26.23 34.86 4.59
N GLU A 39 -24.99 34.69 4.13
CA GLU A 39 -24.21 33.45 4.32
C GLU A 39 -23.82 33.25 5.79
N MET A 40 -23.40 34.31 6.48
CA MET A 40 -23.09 34.25 7.91
C MET A 40 -24.37 34.01 8.74
N ALA A 41 -25.51 34.58 8.35
CA ALA A 41 -26.80 34.33 8.98
C ALA A 41 -27.18 32.86 8.88
N GLU A 42 -27.02 32.25 7.69
CA GLU A 42 -27.24 30.83 7.49
C GLU A 42 -26.31 29.97 8.36
N LYS A 43 -25.00 30.27 8.42
CA LYS A 43 -24.05 29.57 9.29
C LYS A 43 -24.43 29.71 10.78
N LEU A 44 -24.85 30.90 11.21
CA LEU A 44 -25.28 31.13 12.58
C LEU A 44 -26.54 30.31 12.93
N VAL A 45 -27.53 30.30 12.05
CA VAL A 45 -28.81 29.60 12.24
C VAL A 45 -28.67 28.08 12.12
N SER A 46 -27.89 27.57 11.17
CA SER A 46 -27.81 26.15 10.83
C SER A 46 -26.67 25.40 11.53
N ILE A 47 -25.61 26.10 11.95
CA ILE A 47 -24.43 25.48 12.57
C ILE A 47 -24.27 25.99 14.00
N VAL A 48 -24.02 27.29 14.20
CA VAL A 48 -23.60 27.82 15.50
C VAL A 48 -24.67 27.59 16.57
N ILE A 49 -25.88 28.05 16.33
CA ILE A 49 -26.98 27.97 17.30
C ILE A 49 -27.35 26.51 17.59
N PRO A 50 -27.51 25.62 16.59
CA PRO A 50 -27.79 24.20 16.85
C PRO A 50 -26.67 23.47 17.60
N GLN A 51 -25.41 23.87 17.40
CA GLN A 51 -24.25 23.30 18.11
C GLN A 51 -24.12 23.84 19.54
N LEU A 52 -24.60 25.05 19.82
CA LEU A 52 -24.60 25.63 21.16
C LEU A 52 -25.79 25.16 22.01
N GLN A 53 -27.01 25.11 21.47
CA GLN A 53 -28.19 24.71 22.24
C GLN A 53 -28.03 23.30 22.86
N PHE A 54 -28.67 23.07 24.00
CA PHE A 54 -28.65 21.79 24.73
C PHE A 54 -30.05 21.27 25.12
N ASP A 55 -31.12 21.91 24.63
CA ASP A 55 -32.50 21.49 24.91
C ASP A 55 -32.96 20.38 23.96
N GLN A 56 -32.40 20.32 22.75
CA GLN A 56 -32.66 19.28 21.75
C GLN A 56 -31.44 18.35 21.62
N PRO A 57 -31.63 17.03 21.71
CA PRO A 57 -30.54 16.06 21.57
C PRO A 57 -29.90 16.16 20.17
N MET A 58 -28.63 16.53 20.11
CA MET A 58 -27.83 16.67 18.89
C MET A 58 -26.40 16.16 19.13
N ASP A 59 -25.67 15.86 18.06
CA ASP A 59 -24.23 15.55 18.14
C ASP A 59 -23.44 16.86 18.30
N ASN A 60 -23.54 17.48 19.49
CA ASN A 60 -22.96 18.78 19.78
C ASN A 60 -21.42 18.71 19.74
N LYS A 61 -20.80 19.65 19.04
CA LYS A 61 -19.34 19.76 18.83
C LYS A 61 -18.81 21.10 19.33
N GLY A 62 -17.49 21.18 19.53
CA GLY A 62 -16.82 22.46 19.72
C GLY A 62 -16.91 23.32 18.45
N LEU A 63 -16.77 24.64 18.59
CA LEU A 63 -16.80 25.57 17.48
C LEU A 63 -15.43 26.22 17.27
N LEU A 64 -14.96 26.23 16.03
CA LEU A 64 -13.77 26.97 15.61
C LEU A 64 -14.19 28.11 14.69
N VAL A 65 -14.05 29.35 15.15
CA VAL A 65 -14.27 30.53 14.30
C VAL A 65 -12.98 30.81 13.55
N VAL A 66 -13.00 30.58 12.24
CA VAL A 66 -11.84 30.64 11.36
C VAL A 66 -11.89 31.93 10.53
N GLY A 67 -10.87 32.76 10.66
CA GLY A 67 -10.74 33.98 9.85
C GLY A 67 -9.40 34.68 10.06
N ASN A 68 -8.98 35.46 9.05
CA ASN A 68 -7.77 36.25 9.13
C ASN A 68 -7.94 37.43 10.11
N TYR A 69 -6.83 38.05 10.51
CA TYR A 69 -6.88 39.13 11.50
C TYR A 69 -7.57 40.37 10.95
N GLY A 70 -8.49 40.95 11.73
CA GLY A 70 -9.26 42.12 11.30
C GLY A 70 -10.47 41.80 10.40
N THR A 71 -10.83 40.52 10.20
CA THR A 71 -12.07 40.12 9.49
C THR A 71 -13.31 40.11 10.39
N GLY A 72 -13.16 40.40 11.69
CA GLY A 72 -14.26 40.41 12.66
C GLY A 72 -14.40 39.16 13.53
N LYS A 73 -13.41 38.26 13.54
CA LYS A 73 -13.41 37.01 14.36
C LYS A 73 -13.75 37.24 15.85
N SER A 74 -13.00 38.11 16.53
CA SER A 74 -13.21 38.40 17.95
C SER A 74 -14.52 39.15 18.19
N HIS A 75 -14.99 39.95 17.22
CA HIS A 75 -16.31 40.58 17.25
C HIS A 75 -17.42 39.52 17.20
N LEU A 76 -17.33 38.55 16.28
CA LEU A 76 -18.29 37.45 16.16
C LEU A 76 -18.34 36.59 17.43
N MET A 77 -17.19 36.19 17.97
CA MET A 77 -17.13 35.42 19.22
C MET A 77 -17.72 36.21 20.38
N SER A 78 -17.43 37.52 20.47
CA SER A 78 -18.02 38.41 21.48
C SER A 78 -19.54 38.46 21.35
N VAL A 79 -20.08 38.60 20.13
CA VAL A 79 -21.53 38.63 19.87
C VAL A 79 -22.19 37.31 20.27
N ILE A 80 -21.66 36.16 19.83
CA ILE A 80 -22.22 34.84 20.17
C ILE A 80 -22.21 34.63 21.68
N SER A 81 -21.09 34.93 22.33
CA SER A 81 -20.93 34.76 23.77
C SER A 81 -21.83 35.68 24.58
N ALA A 82 -21.99 36.94 24.15
CA ALA A 82 -22.88 37.92 24.79
C ALA A 82 -24.35 37.52 24.67
N LEU A 83 -24.78 37.01 23.51
CA LEU A 83 -26.14 36.49 23.33
C LEU A 83 -26.38 35.27 24.22
N ALA A 84 -25.42 34.34 24.28
CA ALA A 84 -25.52 33.15 25.13
C ALA A 84 -25.63 33.48 26.63
N GLU A 85 -24.96 34.56 27.07
CA GLU A 85 -24.97 35.01 28.46
C GLU A 85 -26.17 35.87 28.84
N ASN A 86 -26.64 36.73 27.93
CA ASN A 86 -27.65 37.74 28.23
C ASN A 86 -28.86 37.70 27.28
N GLY A 87 -29.97 37.22 27.83
CA GLY A 87 -31.29 37.11 27.20
C GLY A 87 -31.75 38.36 26.44
N ASP A 88 -31.47 39.53 26.99
CA ASP A 88 -31.99 40.82 26.53
C ASP A 88 -31.31 41.36 25.26
N LEU A 89 -30.17 40.80 24.86
CA LEU A 89 -29.38 41.35 23.76
C LEU A 89 -29.92 40.99 22.37
N VAL A 90 -30.77 39.95 22.27
CA VAL A 90 -31.36 39.48 21.00
C VAL A 90 -32.12 40.59 20.26
N LYS A 91 -32.76 41.52 21.00
CA LYS A 91 -33.52 42.64 20.40
C LYS A 91 -32.66 43.67 19.66
N TYR A 92 -31.35 43.65 19.84
CA TYR A 92 -30.41 44.55 19.20
C TYR A 92 -29.74 43.95 17.95
N LEU A 93 -30.04 42.68 17.60
CA LEU A 93 -29.55 42.06 16.38
C LEU A 93 -30.23 42.65 15.14
N ASN A 94 -29.44 42.99 14.13
CA ASN A 94 -29.93 43.56 12.88
C ASN A 94 -30.64 42.54 11.99
N ASP A 95 -30.30 41.25 12.09
CA ASP A 95 -30.91 40.17 11.32
C ASP A 95 -32.01 39.44 12.12
N LYS A 96 -33.25 39.49 11.60
CA LYS A 96 -34.42 38.91 12.27
C LYS A 96 -34.40 37.37 12.32
N SER A 97 -33.79 36.72 11.32
CA SER A 97 -33.71 35.26 11.27
C SER A 97 -32.76 34.72 12.33
N VAL A 98 -31.60 35.37 12.48
CA VAL A 98 -30.63 35.06 13.53
C VAL A 98 -31.21 35.39 14.90
N ALA A 99 -31.91 36.52 15.05
CA ALA A 99 -32.56 36.87 16.31
C ALA A 99 -33.58 35.81 16.76
N ASN A 100 -34.40 35.29 15.84
CA ASN A 100 -35.35 34.22 16.14
C ASN A 100 -34.67 32.92 16.54
N ALA A 101 -33.59 32.52 15.84
CA ALA A 101 -32.86 31.31 16.18
C ALA A 101 -32.09 31.44 17.50
N ALA A 102 -31.48 32.61 17.75
CA ALA A 102 -30.66 32.88 18.94
C ALA A 102 -31.48 32.78 20.24
N ALA A 103 -32.81 32.90 20.18
CA ALA A 103 -33.69 32.69 21.32
C ALA A 103 -33.47 31.34 22.03
N SER A 104 -33.02 30.30 21.31
CA SER A 104 -32.74 28.98 21.88
C SER A 104 -31.50 28.91 22.77
N ILE A 105 -30.57 29.85 22.63
CA ILE A 105 -29.32 29.92 23.43
C ILE A 105 -29.26 31.15 24.33
N SER A 106 -30.19 32.09 24.14
CA SER A 106 -30.15 33.41 24.74
C SER A 106 -30.29 33.35 26.26
N GLY A 107 -29.28 33.80 27.00
CA GLY A 107 -29.27 33.76 28.47
C GLY A 107 -29.18 32.36 29.09
N GLN A 108 -28.87 31.33 28.30
CA GLN A 108 -28.81 29.92 28.74
C GLN A 108 -27.43 29.52 29.29
N PHE A 109 -26.42 30.40 29.22
CA PHE A 109 -25.04 30.06 29.57
C PHE A 109 -24.44 30.99 30.62
N LYS A 110 -23.56 30.42 31.46
CA LYS A 110 -22.47 31.18 32.08
C LYS A 110 -21.25 31.12 31.15
N VAL A 111 -20.64 32.27 30.92
CA VAL A 111 -19.61 32.40 29.90
C VAL A 111 -18.27 32.74 30.54
N ILE A 112 -17.21 32.07 30.09
CA ILE A 112 -15.83 32.36 30.44
C ILE A 112 -15.12 32.78 29.16
N ARG A 113 -14.56 33.99 29.15
CA ARG A 113 -13.85 34.59 28.01
C ARG A 113 -12.38 34.71 28.36
N THR A 114 -11.52 34.02 27.62
CA THR A 114 -10.07 34.04 27.87
C THR A 114 -9.26 34.18 26.58
N GLU A 115 -8.02 34.63 26.73
CA GLU A 115 -7.06 34.90 25.65
C GLU A 115 -5.75 34.21 26.02
N ILE A 116 -5.21 33.37 25.11
CA ILE A 116 -4.00 32.62 25.42
C ILE A 116 -2.76 33.45 25.05
N GLY A 117 -2.03 33.92 26.05
CA GLY A 117 -0.77 34.64 25.87
C GLY A 117 0.44 33.76 25.53
N SER A 118 1.62 34.38 25.39
CA SER A 118 2.89 33.67 25.17
C SER A 118 3.36 32.95 26.44
N THR A 119 3.08 31.66 26.55
CA THR A 119 3.44 30.82 27.72
C THR A 119 4.04 29.48 27.30
N THR A 120 4.86 28.90 28.17
CA THR A 120 5.43 27.55 27.99
C THR A 120 4.55 26.44 28.58
N MET A 121 3.51 26.80 29.34
CA MET A 121 2.56 25.84 29.94
C MET A 121 1.82 25.05 28.86
N SER A 122 1.33 23.84 29.20
CA SER A 122 0.51 23.04 28.28
C SER A 122 -0.89 23.64 28.08
N LEU A 123 -1.55 23.34 26.95
CA LEU A 123 -2.89 23.86 26.67
C LEU A 123 -3.88 23.43 27.76
N ARG A 124 -3.72 22.19 28.24
CA ARG A 124 -4.49 21.65 29.34
C ARG A 124 -4.37 22.51 30.59
N ASP A 125 -3.15 22.79 31.01
CA ASP A 125 -2.92 23.49 32.28
C ASP A 125 -3.41 24.95 32.21
N ILE A 126 -3.29 25.59 31.04
CA ILE A 126 -3.83 26.95 30.81
C ILE A 126 -5.35 26.95 30.95
N LEU A 127 -6.05 26.10 30.19
CA LEU A 127 -7.50 26.11 30.18
C LEU A 127 -8.09 25.62 31.52
N VAL A 128 -7.45 24.67 32.18
CA VAL A 128 -7.85 24.21 33.52
C VAL A 128 -7.68 25.32 34.55
N ALA A 129 -6.57 26.05 34.54
CA ALA A 129 -6.34 27.15 35.48
C ALA A 129 -7.39 28.26 35.32
N GLU A 130 -7.67 28.66 34.07
CA GLU A 130 -8.70 29.67 33.78
C GLU A 130 -10.11 29.17 34.18
N LEU A 131 -10.43 27.90 33.96
CA LEU A 131 -11.70 27.31 34.40
C LEU A 131 -11.82 27.31 35.93
N GLU A 132 -10.80 26.89 36.66
CA GLU A 132 -10.80 26.88 38.13
C GLU A 132 -10.94 28.28 38.72
N GLU A 133 -10.20 29.25 38.19
CA GLU A 133 -10.25 30.64 38.64
C GLU A 133 -11.66 31.23 38.43
N HIS A 134 -12.20 31.12 37.22
CA HIS A 134 -13.52 31.66 36.91
C HIS A 134 -14.66 30.93 37.62
N LEU A 135 -14.57 29.60 37.79
CA LEU A 135 -15.56 28.84 38.56
C LEU A 135 -15.55 29.26 40.04
N SER A 136 -14.37 29.50 40.62
CA SER A 136 -14.27 30.01 41.98
C SER A 136 -14.92 31.39 42.12
N VAL A 137 -14.77 32.28 41.14
CA VAL A 137 -15.46 33.59 41.11
C VAL A 137 -16.98 33.42 41.01
N MET A 138 -17.45 32.41 40.28
CA MET A 138 -18.88 32.07 40.17
C MET A 138 -19.44 31.32 41.40
N GLY A 139 -18.61 31.00 42.40
CA GLY A 139 -19.02 30.27 43.61
C GLY A 139 -18.99 28.74 43.48
N VAL A 140 -18.48 28.19 42.38
CA VAL A 140 -18.37 26.75 42.14
C VAL A 140 -16.98 26.26 42.55
N SER A 141 -16.91 25.47 43.63
CA SER A 141 -15.65 24.89 44.12
C SER A 141 -15.33 23.57 43.41
N TYR A 142 -14.40 23.60 42.46
CA TYR A 142 -13.87 22.41 41.80
C TYR A 142 -12.36 22.58 41.50
N THR A 143 -11.60 21.48 41.59
CA THR A 143 -10.17 21.46 41.24
C THR A 143 -9.90 20.23 40.40
N PHE A 144 -9.30 20.43 39.24
CA PHE A 144 -8.91 19.37 38.33
C PHE A 144 -7.72 18.57 38.88
N PRO A 145 -7.73 17.24 38.70
CA PRO A 145 -6.57 16.42 39.01
C PRO A 145 -5.37 16.74 38.10
N SER A 146 -4.15 16.55 38.61
CA SER A 146 -2.91 16.76 37.84
C SER A 146 -2.80 15.80 36.64
N ALA A 147 -2.16 16.24 35.55
CA ALA A 147 -2.10 15.49 34.28
C ALA A 147 -1.49 14.09 34.41
N ASP A 148 -0.54 13.89 35.34
CA ASP A 148 0.12 12.62 35.64
C ASP A 148 -0.77 11.61 36.39
N LYS A 149 -1.92 12.06 36.91
CA LYS A 149 -2.86 11.24 37.70
C LYS A 149 -4.13 10.87 36.93
N VAL A 150 -4.23 11.26 35.67
CA VAL A 150 -5.45 11.18 34.88
C VAL A 150 -5.16 10.46 33.57
N SER A 151 -5.90 9.39 33.29
CA SER A 151 -5.79 8.66 32.03
C SER A 151 -6.57 9.30 30.87
N ASN A 152 -7.58 10.12 31.18
CA ASN A 152 -8.42 10.86 30.23
C ASN A 152 -9.14 12.02 30.96
N ASN A 153 -9.19 13.22 30.36
CA ASN A 153 -9.78 14.40 31.01
C ASN A 153 -11.32 14.42 31.02
N LYS A 154 -12.00 13.55 30.26
CA LYS A 154 -13.49 13.54 30.20
C LYS A 154 -14.16 13.46 31.56
N ARG A 155 -13.71 12.54 32.42
CA ARG A 155 -14.28 12.36 33.76
C ARG A 155 -14.13 13.61 34.62
N SER A 156 -13.03 14.34 34.46
CA SER A 156 -12.83 15.61 35.16
C SER A 156 -13.82 16.67 34.71
N PHE A 157 -14.15 16.73 33.41
CA PHE A 157 -15.21 17.62 32.93
C PHE A 157 -16.62 17.19 33.38
N GLU A 158 -16.91 15.89 33.49
CA GLU A 158 -18.17 15.36 34.05
C GLU A 158 -18.33 15.78 35.53
N ASP A 159 -17.28 15.61 36.32
CA ASP A 159 -17.26 15.98 37.75
C ASP A 159 -17.38 17.51 37.91
N LEU A 160 -16.70 18.29 37.04
CA LEU A 160 -16.82 19.76 36.99
C LEU A 160 -18.26 20.19 36.71
N MET A 161 -18.89 19.62 35.67
CA MET A 161 -20.26 19.98 35.32
C MET A 161 -21.26 19.55 36.39
N THR A 162 -20.96 18.46 37.12
CA THR A 162 -21.73 18.05 38.30
C THR A 162 -21.64 19.09 39.42
N ALA A 163 -20.46 19.66 39.67
CA ALA A 163 -20.28 20.75 40.64
C ALA A 163 -20.97 22.04 40.17
N PHE A 164 -20.83 22.38 38.88
CA PHE A 164 -21.44 23.56 38.27
C PHE A 164 -22.97 23.54 38.34
N HIS A 165 -23.61 22.43 37.97
CA HIS A 165 -25.08 22.31 38.01
C HIS A 165 -25.68 22.34 39.42
N LYS A 166 -24.89 22.19 40.48
CA LYS A 166 -25.39 22.41 41.86
C LYS A 166 -25.73 23.87 42.12
N GLU A 167 -24.94 24.79 41.57
CA GLU A 167 -25.15 26.23 41.70
C GLU A 167 -26.00 26.79 40.54
N PHE A 168 -25.83 26.25 39.33
CA PHE A 168 -26.52 26.71 38.11
C PHE A 168 -27.23 25.55 37.38
N PRO A 169 -28.38 25.06 37.86
CA PRO A 169 -29.05 23.86 37.32
C PRO A 169 -29.61 24.04 35.90
N ASP A 170 -30.06 25.25 35.59
CA ASP A 170 -30.72 25.56 34.31
C ASP A 170 -29.79 26.16 33.26
N HIS A 171 -28.48 26.27 33.55
CA HIS A 171 -27.51 26.88 32.64
C HIS A 171 -26.49 25.86 32.14
N GLY A 172 -25.97 26.12 30.93
CA GLY A 172 -24.73 25.53 30.46
C GLY A 172 -23.50 26.38 30.82
N LEU A 173 -22.31 25.82 30.62
CA LEU A 173 -21.04 26.53 30.74
C LEU A 173 -20.42 26.69 29.35
N LEU A 174 -20.11 27.91 28.95
CA LEU A 174 -19.49 28.22 27.65
C LEU A 174 -18.10 28.80 27.86
N LEU A 175 -17.07 28.12 27.35
CA LEU A 175 -15.70 28.61 27.33
C LEU A 175 -15.36 29.17 25.94
N VAL A 176 -14.92 30.43 25.89
CA VAL A 176 -14.54 31.15 24.67
C VAL A 176 -13.07 31.54 24.74
N VAL A 177 -12.28 31.07 23.78
CA VAL A 177 -10.83 31.20 23.77
C VAL A 177 -10.37 31.91 22.50
N ASP A 178 -9.75 33.10 22.62
CA ASP A 178 -9.03 33.71 21.49
C ASP A 178 -7.53 33.33 21.48
N GLU A 179 -6.89 33.55 20.34
CA GLU A 179 -5.44 33.35 20.11
C GLU A 179 -4.91 31.91 20.25
N LEU A 180 -5.79 30.90 20.27
CA LEU A 180 -5.42 29.49 20.35
C LEU A 180 -4.37 29.07 19.31
N LEU A 181 -4.45 29.59 18.08
CA LEU A 181 -3.46 29.28 17.05
C LEU A 181 -2.08 29.88 17.33
N ASP A 182 -2.02 31.14 17.73
CA ASP A 182 -0.74 31.82 17.90
C ASP A 182 0.05 31.12 19.02
N TYR A 183 -0.66 30.59 20.04
CA TYR A 183 -0.12 29.64 21.00
C TYR A 183 0.36 28.31 20.37
N LEU A 184 -0.49 27.59 19.61
CA LEU A 184 -0.11 26.29 19.00
C LEU A 184 1.10 26.41 18.05
N ARG A 185 1.27 27.57 17.38
CA ARG A 185 2.45 27.90 16.55
C ARG A 185 3.73 28.12 17.37
N THR A 186 3.70 28.21 18.68
CA THR A 186 4.94 28.31 19.48
C THR A 186 5.38 26.97 20.05
N ARG A 187 4.51 25.95 19.99
CA ARG A 187 4.75 24.64 20.57
C ARG A 187 5.76 23.82 19.77
N LYS A 188 6.53 23.01 20.50
CA LYS A 188 7.40 21.98 19.91
C LYS A 188 6.58 20.78 19.46
N ASP A 189 7.16 19.95 18.61
CA ASP A 189 6.43 18.88 17.91
C ASP A 189 5.72 17.89 18.84
N GLN A 190 6.40 17.41 19.90
CA GLN A 190 5.81 16.47 20.86
C GLN A 190 4.75 17.13 21.75
N GLU A 191 4.99 18.37 22.18
CA GLU A 191 4.07 19.16 22.99
C GLU A 191 2.78 19.43 22.22
N LEU A 192 2.90 19.78 20.94
CA LEU A 192 1.79 20.05 20.04
C LEU A 192 0.87 18.83 19.88
N ILE A 193 1.41 17.61 19.79
CA ILE A 193 0.60 16.38 19.71
C ILE A 193 -0.25 16.21 20.98
N LEU A 194 0.33 16.47 22.16
CA LEU A 194 -0.38 16.37 23.43
C LEU A 194 -1.49 17.42 23.53
N ASP A 195 -1.21 18.67 23.13
CA ASP A 195 -2.18 19.75 23.15
C ASP A 195 -3.34 19.51 22.17
N LEU A 196 -3.07 18.95 20.97
CA LEU A 196 -4.11 18.56 20.01
C LEU A 196 -4.96 17.39 20.52
N ASN A 197 -4.37 16.41 21.20
CA ASN A 197 -5.12 15.32 21.82
C ASN A 197 -6.04 15.82 22.94
N PHE A 198 -5.56 16.78 23.75
CA PHE A 198 -6.41 17.42 24.76
C PHE A 198 -7.54 18.21 24.12
N LEU A 199 -7.26 18.99 23.06
CA LEU A 199 -8.30 19.72 22.33
C LEU A 199 -9.37 18.79 21.75
N ARG A 200 -8.97 17.62 21.24
CA ARG A 200 -9.91 16.56 20.81
C ARG A 200 -10.79 16.10 21.97
N GLU A 201 -10.22 15.86 23.16
CA GLU A 201 -11.00 15.48 24.35
C GLU A 201 -12.01 16.56 24.75
N VAL A 202 -11.63 17.84 24.70
CA VAL A 202 -12.54 18.98 24.94
C VAL A 202 -13.70 18.98 23.94
N GLY A 203 -13.43 18.75 22.65
CA GLY A 203 -14.48 18.64 21.63
C GLY A 203 -15.42 17.46 21.85
N GLU A 204 -14.92 16.35 22.42
CA GLU A 204 -15.76 15.20 22.78
C GLU A 204 -16.65 15.48 23.99
N VAL A 205 -16.18 16.26 24.97
CA VAL A 205 -16.97 16.66 26.15
C VAL A 205 -18.19 17.52 25.75
N CYS A 206 -18.07 18.34 24.70
CA CYS A 206 -19.17 19.16 24.19
C CYS A 206 -20.41 18.35 23.76
N LYS A 207 -20.22 17.07 23.40
CA LYS A 207 -21.30 16.18 22.97
C LYS A 207 -22.18 15.73 24.13
N ASP A 208 -21.53 15.32 25.22
CA ASP A 208 -22.19 14.56 26.29
C ASP A 208 -22.63 15.47 27.46
N LEU A 209 -22.09 16.68 27.56
CA LEU A 209 -22.35 17.62 28.66
C LEU A 209 -22.99 18.93 28.19
N ARG A 210 -23.58 19.71 29.11
CA ARG A 210 -23.97 21.13 28.90
C ARG A 210 -22.77 22.09 28.90
N PHE A 211 -21.61 21.59 28.52
CA PHE A 211 -20.39 22.36 28.33
C PHE A 211 -20.24 22.69 26.84
N ARG A 212 -19.90 23.93 26.50
CA ARG A 212 -19.67 24.37 25.12
C ARG A 212 -18.33 25.08 25.02
N PHE A 213 -17.68 24.93 23.88
CA PHE A 213 -16.36 25.49 23.63
C PHE A 213 -16.32 26.21 22.29
N ILE A 214 -15.86 27.45 22.29
CA ILE A 214 -15.62 28.27 21.10
C ILE A 214 -14.15 28.69 21.12
N ALA A 215 -13.43 28.50 20.01
CA ALA A 215 -12.10 29.06 19.85
C ALA A 215 -11.90 29.81 18.54
N GLY A 216 -11.14 30.90 18.61
CA GLY A 216 -10.75 31.71 17.47
C GLY A 216 -9.47 31.20 16.81
N VAL A 217 -9.56 30.78 15.55
CA VAL A 217 -8.48 30.20 14.75
C VAL A 217 -8.25 31.03 13.46
N GLN A 218 -7.05 31.03 12.87
CA GLN A 218 -6.83 31.62 11.53
C GLN A 218 -6.84 30.54 10.46
N GLU A 219 -7.10 30.92 9.20
CA GLU A 219 -7.16 29.97 8.06
C GLU A 219 -5.86 29.16 7.89
N ALA A 220 -4.72 29.78 8.13
CA ALA A 220 -3.39 29.21 7.92
C ALA A 220 -2.99 28.05 8.88
N ILE A 221 -3.91 27.43 9.62
CA ILE A 221 -3.59 26.20 10.39
C ILE A 221 -3.48 24.99 9.47
N PHE A 222 -4.52 24.74 8.70
CA PHE A 222 -4.72 23.44 8.04
C PHE A 222 -3.84 23.28 6.80
N ASP A 223 -3.38 24.40 6.24
CA ASP A 223 -2.56 24.46 5.03
C ASP A 223 -1.09 24.83 5.32
N SER A 224 -0.73 25.07 6.58
CA SER A 224 0.65 25.43 6.94
C SER A 224 1.56 24.20 6.91
N PRO A 225 2.69 24.23 6.19
CA PRO A 225 3.67 23.14 6.16
C PRO A 225 4.16 22.72 7.54
N ARG A 226 4.17 23.64 8.51
CA ARG A 226 4.54 23.37 9.91
C ARG A 226 3.69 22.28 10.54
N PHE A 227 2.43 22.15 10.15
CA PHE A 227 1.49 21.20 10.75
C PHE A 227 1.34 19.90 9.93
N SER A 228 2.10 19.76 8.84
CA SER A 228 2.04 18.58 7.97
C SER A 228 2.34 17.26 8.70
N PHE A 229 3.30 17.27 9.65
CA PHE A 229 3.67 16.08 10.42
C PHE A 229 2.61 15.64 11.45
N VAL A 230 1.64 16.50 11.79
CA VAL A 230 0.53 16.21 12.72
C VAL A 230 -0.84 16.20 12.03
N ALA A 231 -0.88 16.08 10.71
CA ALA A 231 -2.11 16.11 9.92
C ALA A 231 -3.20 15.15 10.44
N ASP A 232 -2.82 13.93 10.87
CA ASP A 232 -3.75 12.95 11.44
C ASP A 232 -4.36 13.40 12.77
N SER A 233 -3.58 14.02 13.65
CA SER A 233 -4.08 14.54 14.94
C SER A 233 -5.03 15.72 14.71
N ILE A 234 -4.70 16.60 13.76
CA ILE A 234 -5.54 17.73 13.36
C ILE A 234 -6.86 17.25 12.75
N ARG A 235 -6.83 16.21 11.92
CA ARG A 235 -8.04 15.61 11.34
C ARG A 235 -8.98 15.08 12.44
N ARG A 236 -8.44 14.44 13.47
CA ARG A 236 -9.23 13.95 14.62
C ARG A 236 -9.83 15.08 15.45
N VAL A 237 -9.11 16.20 15.60
CA VAL A 237 -9.68 17.41 16.21
C VAL A 237 -10.81 17.93 15.31
N LYS A 238 -10.60 18.04 14.00
CA LYS A 238 -11.62 18.51 13.05
C LYS A 238 -12.91 17.69 13.10
N ASP A 239 -12.84 16.37 13.30
CA ASP A 239 -14.05 15.54 13.41
C ASP A 239 -14.91 15.87 14.66
N ARG A 240 -14.35 16.57 15.65
CA ARG A 240 -14.99 16.96 16.92
C ARG A 240 -15.32 18.45 17.02
N PHE A 241 -15.00 19.22 15.97
CA PHE A 241 -15.25 20.67 15.94
C PHE A 241 -15.90 21.08 14.62
N GLU A 242 -16.94 21.92 14.67
CA GLU A 242 -17.46 22.59 13.49
C GLU A 242 -16.69 23.88 13.21
N GLN A 243 -16.41 24.14 11.93
CA GLN A 243 -15.64 25.32 11.50
C GLN A 243 -16.58 26.38 10.93
N ILE A 244 -16.46 27.59 11.44
CA ILE A 244 -17.19 28.77 10.97
C ILE A 244 -16.19 29.66 10.25
N LEU A 245 -16.14 29.53 8.94
CA LEU A 245 -15.27 30.36 8.10
C LEU A 245 -15.91 31.73 7.84
N ILE A 246 -15.21 32.80 8.22
CA ILE A 246 -15.53 34.18 7.80
C ILE A 246 -14.99 34.36 6.39
N ALA A 247 -15.88 34.32 5.39
CA ALA A 247 -15.51 34.37 3.98
C ALA A 247 -15.18 35.81 3.53
N ARG A 248 -14.48 35.95 2.41
CA ARG A 248 -14.17 37.25 1.78
C ARG A 248 -15.43 38.08 1.50
N ARG A 249 -16.51 37.40 1.11
CA ARG A 249 -17.81 38.01 0.85
C ARG A 249 -18.40 38.65 2.11
N ASP A 250 -18.14 38.07 3.29
CA ASP A 250 -18.55 38.65 4.56
C ASP A 250 -17.79 39.96 4.83
N VAL A 251 -16.50 40.03 4.49
CA VAL A 251 -15.70 41.27 4.59
C VAL A 251 -16.21 42.33 3.62
N LYS A 252 -16.44 41.98 2.34
CA LYS A 252 -17.05 42.89 1.35
C LYS A 252 -18.40 43.41 1.82
N PHE A 253 -19.23 42.55 2.40
CA PHE A 253 -20.53 42.92 2.96
C PHE A 253 -20.40 43.89 4.13
N VAL A 254 -19.46 43.65 5.05
CA VAL A 254 -19.16 44.59 6.15
C VAL A 254 -18.70 45.95 5.60
N VAL A 255 -17.85 45.97 4.57
CA VAL A 255 -17.45 47.23 3.92
C VAL A 255 -18.66 47.95 3.33
N ALA A 256 -19.54 47.24 2.62
CA ALA A 256 -20.72 47.83 1.98
C ALA A 256 -21.77 48.34 2.99
N GLU A 257 -22.09 47.56 4.03
CA GLU A 257 -23.21 47.85 4.93
C GLU A 257 -22.81 48.60 6.21
N ARG A 258 -21.54 48.58 6.58
CA ARG A 258 -21.00 49.30 7.76
C ARG A 258 -20.18 50.52 7.37
N LEU A 259 -19.17 50.35 6.52
CA LEU A 259 -18.27 51.46 6.16
C LEU A 259 -18.85 52.37 5.09
N LEU A 260 -19.55 51.80 4.10
CA LEU A 260 -19.94 52.48 2.87
C LEU A 260 -21.45 52.40 2.64
N LYS A 261 -22.24 52.50 3.70
CA LYS A 261 -23.68 52.28 3.66
C LYS A 261 -24.36 53.25 2.69
N LYS A 262 -25.26 52.74 1.85
CA LYS A 262 -25.93 53.50 0.78
C LYS A 262 -27.44 53.35 0.87
N THR A 263 -28.15 54.41 0.51
CA THR A 263 -29.59 54.35 0.25
C THR A 263 -29.83 53.95 -1.21
N ALA A 264 -31.05 53.54 -1.56
CA ALA A 264 -31.40 53.24 -2.95
C ALA A 264 -31.17 54.44 -3.89
N GLU A 265 -31.36 55.67 -3.39
CA GLU A 265 -31.07 56.90 -4.14
C GLU A 265 -29.56 57.07 -4.38
N HIS A 266 -28.73 56.80 -3.37
CA HIS A 266 -27.27 56.85 -3.52
C HIS A 266 -26.77 55.81 -4.53
N GLN A 267 -27.29 54.58 -4.48
CA GLN A 267 -26.93 53.51 -5.40
C GLN A 267 -27.26 53.88 -6.85
N LEU A 268 -28.41 54.50 -7.10
CA LEU A 268 -28.82 54.94 -8.44
C LEU A 268 -27.89 56.03 -8.98
N LYS A 269 -27.54 57.04 -8.16
CA LYS A 269 -26.59 58.10 -8.55
C LYS A 269 -25.19 57.56 -8.86
N ILE A 270 -24.71 56.60 -8.08
CA ILE A 270 -23.40 55.94 -8.34
C ILE A 270 -23.45 55.15 -9.64
N ARG A 271 -24.53 54.41 -9.89
CA ARG A 271 -24.70 53.65 -11.14
C ARG A 271 -24.69 54.57 -12.35
N GLU A 272 -25.45 55.67 -12.31
CA GLU A 272 -25.47 56.67 -13.39
C GLU A 272 -24.08 57.26 -13.63
N TYR A 273 -23.31 57.49 -12.56
CA TYR A 273 -21.95 58.00 -12.63
C TYR A 273 -20.94 57.00 -13.23
N LEU A 274 -21.03 55.71 -12.92
CA LEU A 274 -20.09 54.69 -13.42
C LEU A 274 -20.42 54.17 -14.83
N THR A 275 -21.69 54.26 -15.26
CA THR A 275 -22.16 53.72 -16.56
C THR A 275 -21.35 54.22 -17.77
N PRO A 276 -20.99 55.51 -17.88
CA PRO A 276 -20.17 56.01 -19.00
C PRO A 276 -18.79 55.34 -19.09
N PHE A 277 -18.23 54.91 -17.96
CA PHE A 277 -16.91 54.28 -17.89
C PHE A 277 -16.96 52.75 -18.08
N ALA A 278 -18.12 52.12 -17.89
CA ALA A 278 -18.23 50.65 -17.90
C ALA A 278 -17.79 50.00 -19.22
N LYS A 279 -17.91 50.71 -20.35
CA LYS A 279 -17.52 50.22 -21.69
C LYS A 279 -16.01 50.02 -21.88
N TYR A 280 -15.16 50.57 -21.00
CA TYR A 280 -13.70 50.45 -21.09
C TYR A 280 -13.13 49.22 -20.37
N TYR A 281 -13.96 48.48 -19.63
CA TYR A 281 -13.53 47.37 -18.78
C TYR A 281 -14.33 46.12 -19.13
N GLY A 282 -13.66 44.96 -19.19
CA GLY A 282 -14.29 43.73 -19.68
C GLY A 282 -15.48 43.28 -18.82
N HIS A 283 -15.38 43.45 -17.50
CA HIS A 283 -16.33 42.87 -16.54
C HIS A 283 -17.09 43.89 -15.68
N MET A 284 -16.86 45.20 -15.84
CA MET A 284 -17.50 46.21 -14.98
C MET A 284 -19.02 46.24 -15.17
N ASN A 285 -19.51 46.09 -16.40
CA ASN A 285 -20.95 46.11 -16.67
C ASN A 285 -21.67 44.90 -16.05
N GLU A 286 -21.03 43.71 -16.10
CA GLU A 286 -21.54 42.48 -15.49
C GLU A 286 -21.55 42.54 -13.95
N ARG A 287 -20.60 43.28 -13.37
CA ARG A 287 -20.42 43.43 -11.91
C ARG A 287 -20.91 44.79 -11.37
N MET A 288 -21.71 45.54 -12.13
CA MET A 288 -22.09 46.92 -11.78
C MET A 288 -22.69 47.04 -10.37
N ASP A 289 -23.49 46.06 -9.94
CA ASP A 289 -24.04 46.04 -8.58
C ASP A 289 -22.97 45.94 -7.49
N GLU A 290 -21.92 45.15 -7.71
CA GLU A 290 -20.79 45.02 -6.78
C GLU A 290 -20.00 46.34 -6.70
N PHE A 291 -19.75 46.98 -7.84
CA PHE A 291 -19.11 48.29 -7.92
C PHE A 291 -19.93 49.38 -7.22
N VAL A 292 -21.24 49.42 -7.46
CA VAL A 292 -22.14 50.38 -6.81
C VAL A 292 -22.17 50.19 -5.30
N ASN A 293 -22.22 48.94 -4.83
CA ASN A 293 -22.25 48.64 -3.40
C ASN A 293 -20.93 48.97 -2.71
N LEU A 294 -19.79 48.73 -3.36
CA LEU A 294 -18.46 48.98 -2.79
C LEU A 294 -17.90 50.37 -3.09
N PHE A 295 -18.55 51.18 -3.93
CA PHE A 295 -18.05 52.53 -4.27
C PHE A 295 -17.76 53.36 -3.00
N PRO A 296 -16.58 54.00 -2.89
CA PRO A 296 -15.57 54.19 -3.95
C PRO A 296 -14.44 53.16 -3.97
N VAL A 297 -14.60 51.96 -3.43
CA VAL A 297 -13.55 50.91 -3.38
C VAL A 297 -13.75 49.90 -4.50
N HIS A 298 -12.65 49.53 -5.19
CA HIS A 298 -12.68 48.49 -6.21
C HIS A 298 -12.99 47.12 -5.58
N PRO A 299 -13.87 46.30 -6.17
CA PRO A 299 -14.17 44.97 -5.65
C PRO A 299 -12.94 44.08 -5.42
N ASP A 300 -11.98 44.12 -6.34
CA ASP A 300 -10.77 43.28 -6.28
C ASP A 300 -9.69 43.82 -5.31
N TYR A 301 -9.92 45.01 -4.71
CA TYR A 301 -9.04 45.56 -3.66
C TYR A 301 -8.92 44.58 -2.49
N ILE A 302 -10.07 44.10 -2.01
CA ILE A 302 -10.17 43.20 -0.85
C ILE A 302 -9.56 41.84 -1.21
N ASP A 303 -9.84 41.35 -2.43
CA ASP A 303 -9.33 40.06 -2.90
C ASP A 303 -7.81 40.04 -3.06
N THR A 304 -7.21 41.14 -3.53
CA THR A 304 -5.76 41.28 -3.68
C THR A 304 -5.09 41.45 -2.33
N PHE A 305 -5.67 42.25 -1.43
CA PHE A 305 -5.13 42.46 -0.08
C PHE A 305 -5.05 41.15 0.71
N GLU A 306 -6.11 40.33 0.71
CA GLU A 306 -6.12 39.06 1.46
C GLU A 306 -5.08 38.05 0.95
N ARG A 307 -4.60 38.21 -0.29
CA ARG A 307 -3.55 37.36 -0.86
C ARG A 307 -2.13 37.81 -0.50
N VAL A 308 -1.93 38.99 0.10
CA VAL A 308 -0.61 39.48 0.48
C VAL A 308 -0.05 38.62 1.62
N THR A 309 1.00 37.85 1.32
CA THR A 309 1.54 36.80 2.20
C THR A 309 2.67 37.28 3.11
N ALA A 310 3.42 38.30 2.67
CA ALA A 310 4.62 38.80 3.35
C ALA A 310 4.35 39.64 4.62
N VAL A 311 3.08 39.98 4.90
CA VAL A 311 2.68 40.80 6.04
C VAL A 311 1.84 39.94 6.98
N GLU A 312 2.40 39.55 8.12
CA GLU A 312 1.56 39.07 9.23
C GLU A 312 0.64 40.21 9.69
N LYS A 313 -0.64 40.10 9.30
CA LYS A 313 -1.84 40.68 9.92
C LYS A 313 -1.78 42.18 10.28
N ARG A 314 -2.58 43.02 9.60
CA ARG A 314 -3.34 44.13 10.26
C ARG A 314 -4.32 44.85 9.31
N GLU A 315 -5.60 44.75 9.66
CA GLU A 315 -6.64 45.78 9.53
C GLU A 315 -7.01 46.27 8.10
N VAL A 316 -7.42 45.37 7.18
CA VAL A 316 -8.05 45.72 5.88
C VAL A 316 -9.09 46.82 6.06
N LEU A 317 -10.03 46.59 6.99
CA LEU A 317 -11.17 47.47 7.23
C LEU A 317 -10.73 48.85 7.74
N LYS A 318 -9.67 48.93 8.55
CA LYS A 318 -9.13 50.21 9.02
C LYS A 318 -8.37 50.94 7.93
N THR A 319 -7.61 50.22 7.11
CA THR A 319 -6.90 50.80 5.96
C THR A 319 -7.90 51.41 4.97
N ILE A 320 -8.95 50.67 4.64
CA ILE A 320 -10.06 51.17 3.80
C ILE A 320 -10.74 52.37 4.49
N SER A 321 -11.05 52.27 5.79
CA SER A 321 -11.65 53.37 6.56
C SER A 321 -10.80 54.65 6.54
N LEU A 322 -9.47 54.54 6.70
CA LEU A 322 -8.54 55.67 6.62
C LEU A 322 -8.48 56.27 5.20
N SER A 323 -8.46 55.44 4.16
CA SER A 323 -8.47 55.90 2.76
C SER A 323 -9.78 56.64 2.42
N ILE A 324 -10.94 56.12 2.85
CA ILE A 324 -12.23 56.78 2.66
C ILE A 324 -12.28 58.11 3.43
N LYS A 325 -11.79 58.14 4.68
CA LYS A 325 -11.73 59.37 5.48
C LYS A 325 -10.92 60.49 4.81
N LYS A 326 -9.88 60.15 4.03
CA LYS A 326 -9.11 61.12 3.23
C LYS A 326 -9.90 61.64 2.00
N LEU A 327 -10.84 60.87 1.47
CA LEU A 327 -11.58 61.16 0.23
C LEU A 327 -12.99 61.74 0.44
N ILE A 328 -13.61 61.49 1.59
CA ILE A 328 -15.04 61.76 1.84
C ILE A 328 -15.46 63.21 1.52
N ASP A 329 -14.59 64.19 1.77
CA ASP A 329 -14.85 65.62 1.56
C ASP A 329 -14.46 66.15 0.17
N GLN A 330 -13.88 65.30 -0.68
CA GLN A 330 -13.40 65.63 -2.02
C GLN A 330 -14.53 65.55 -3.08
N ASN A 331 -14.37 66.28 -4.18
CA ASN A 331 -15.28 66.19 -5.33
C ASN A 331 -15.02 64.91 -6.12
N LEU A 332 -16.08 64.31 -6.68
CA LEU A 332 -15.94 63.21 -7.63
C LEU A 332 -15.29 63.71 -8.92
N PRO A 333 -14.33 62.95 -9.47
CA PRO A 333 -13.65 63.28 -10.72
C PRO A 333 -14.60 63.08 -11.92
N GLU A 334 -14.47 63.93 -12.94
CA GLU A 334 -15.26 63.86 -14.19
C GLU A 334 -14.51 63.17 -15.33
N ASP A 335 -13.18 63.05 -15.21
CA ASP A 335 -12.26 62.55 -16.22
C ASP A 335 -11.79 61.11 -15.96
N HIS A 336 -12.24 60.46 -14.88
CA HIS A 336 -11.96 59.06 -14.55
C HIS A 336 -12.98 58.47 -13.55
N PRO A 337 -13.06 57.13 -13.36
CA PRO A 337 -14.11 56.49 -12.55
C PRO A 337 -14.13 56.81 -11.05
N GLY A 338 -13.04 57.33 -10.50
CA GLY A 338 -12.98 57.80 -9.11
C GLY A 338 -13.02 56.68 -8.06
N ILE A 339 -12.52 55.50 -8.43
CA ILE A 339 -12.46 54.29 -7.61
C ILE A 339 -11.05 54.12 -7.02
N ILE A 340 -10.97 53.67 -5.77
CA ILE A 340 -9.76 53.27 -5.06
C ILE A 340 -9.47 51.80 -5.41
N SER A 341 -8.37 51.56 -6.12
CA SER A 341 -7.87 50.22 -6.40
C SER A 341 -6.67 49.86 -5.53
N TYR A 342 -6.16 48.63 -5.67
CA TYR A 342 -5.18 48.06 -4.75
C TYR A 342 -3.79 48.68 -4.84
N ASP A 343 -3.49 49.46 -5.89
CA ASP A 343 -2.25 50.24 -6.03
C ASP A 343 -2.08 51.26 -4.90
N VAL A 344 -3.18 51.85 -4.41
CA VAL A 344 -3.17 52.80 -3.29
C VAL A 344 -2.63 52.19 -2.00
N TYR A 345 -2.74 50.86 -1.85
CA TYR A 345 -2.16 50.17 -0.71
C TYR A 345 -0.63 50.26 -0.68
N TRP A 346 0.03 50.39 -1.84
CA TRP A 346 1.48 50.53 -1.94
C TRP A 346 2.01 51.74 -1.15
N THR A 347 1.31 52.88 -1.22
CA THR A 347 1.67 54.08 -0.45
C THR A 347 1.58 53.83 1.05
N THR A 348 0.54 53.11 1.49
CA THR A 348 0.36 52.73 2.90
C THR A 348 1.48 51.78 3.37
N LEU A 349 1.92 50.87 2.50
CA LEU A 349 3.05 49.97 2.76
C LEU A 349 4.37 50.77 2.91
N CYS A 350 4.59 51.76 2.04
CA CYS A 350 5.80 52.58 2.05
C CYS A 350 5.90 53.53 3.24
N GLU A 351 4.76 54.08 3.71
CA GLU A 351 4.68 55.05 4.81
C GLU A 351 4.88 54.43 6.19
N ASN A 352 4.57 53.14 6.37
CA ASN A 352 4.63 52.48 7.66
C ASN A 352 6.05 51.92 7.97
N PRO A 353 6.74 52.42 9.01
CA PRO A 353 8.10 51.99 9.34
C PRO A 353 8.23 50.49 9.68
N SER A 354 7.17 49.87 10.19
CA SER A 354 7.18 48.45 10.55
C SER A 354 7.32 47.54 9.33
N PHE A 355 6.79 47.92 8.18
CA PHE A 355 6.90 47.13 6.94
C PHE A 355 8.28 47.25 6.29
N ARG A 356 8.97 48.39 6.47
CA ARG A 356 10.36 48.56 6.00
C ARG A 356 11.36 47.68 6.77
N ALA A 357 10.98 47.18 7.95
CA ALA A 357 11.79 46.24 8.70
C ALA A 357 11.69 44.80 8.16
N VAL A 358 10.66 44.50 7.36
CA VAL A 358 10.49 43.18 6.73
C VAL A 358 11.37 43.08 5.48
N PRO A 359 12.31 42.12 5.40
CA PRO A 359 13.27 42.02 4.30
C PRO A 359 12.62 41.97 2.91
N ASP A 360 11.56 41.17 2.75
CA ASP A 360 10.91 40.97 1.46
C ASP A 360 10.20 42.24 0.97
N ILE A 361 9.48 42.91 1.87
CA ILE A 361 8.80 44.18 1.55
C ILE A 361 9.84 45.25 1.24
N LYS A 362 10.92 45.31 2.01
CA LYS A 362 12.03 46.25 1.77
C LYS A 362 12.65 46.04 0.39
N ALA A 363 12.90 44.80 -0.02
CA ALA A 363 13.47 44.52 -1.34
C ALA A 363 12.56 44.98 -2.49
N VAL A 364 11.24 44.78 -2.35
CA VAL A 364 10.26 45.27 -3.33
C VAL A 364 10.20 46.81 -3.30
N ILE A 365 10.23 47.44 -2.12
CA ILE A 365 10.28 48.90 -1.98
C ILE A 365 11.50 49.48 -2.69
N ASP A 366 12.69 48.95 -2.40
CA ASP A 366 13.95 49.45 -2.96
C ASP A 366 13.94 49.35 -4.50
N CYS A 367 13.47 48.22 -5.06
CA CYS A 367 13.30 48.03 -6.50
C CYS A 367 12.27 49.00 -7.11
N SER A 368 11.10 49.12 -6.49
CA SER A 368 10.00 49.96 -6.97
C SER A 368 10.36 51.44 -6.95
N MET A 369 11.06 51.92 -5.89
CA MET A 369 11.53 53.31 -5.79
C MET A 369 12.54 53.65 -6.89
N VAL A 370 13.47 52.74 -7.22
CA VAL A 370 14.43 52.94 -8.31
C VAL A 370 13.70 53.02 -9.65
N LEU A 371 12.73 52.13 -9.87
CA LEU A 371 11.91 52.11 -11.08
C LEU A 371 11.08 53.39 -11.22
N GLU A 372 10.41 53.81 -10.15
CA GLU A 372 9.62 55.05 -10.10
C GLU A 372 10.49 56.27 -10.41
N SER A 373 11.66 56.39 -9.78
CA SER A 373 12.61 57.48 -10.03
C SER A 373 13.05 57.52 -11.49
N ARG A 374 13.31 56.36 -12.13
CA ARG A 374 13.69 56.30 -13.54
C ARG A 374 12.55 56.70 -14.47
N ILE A 375 11.32 56.30 -14.15
CA ILE A 375 10.14 56.71 -14.92
C ILE A 375 9.87 58.21 -14.77
N GLN A 376 10.03 58.78 -13.57
CA GLN A 376 9.88 60.23 -13.38
C GLN A 376 10.91 61.03 -14.20
N GLN A 377 12.15 60.53 -14.32
CA GLN A 377 13.25 61.24 -14.98
C GLN A 377 13.34 61.00 -16.50
N ALA A 378 13.17 59.76 -16.97
CA ALA A 378 13.56 59.33 -18.33
C ALA A 378 12.42 58.78 -19.19
N PHE A 379 11.18 58.75 -18.70
CA PHE A 379 10.05 58.20 -19.46
C PHE A 379 9.71 59.04 -20.69
N THR A 380 9.70 58.39 -21.86
CA THR A 380 9.64 59.07 -23.16
C THR A 380 8.24 59.57 -23.55
N ARG A 381 7.19 59.15 -22.82
CA ARG A 381 5.79 59.55 -23.07
C ARG A 381 5.16 60.25 -21.85
N PRO A 382 5.44 61.54 -21.61
CA PRO A 382 5.04 62.24 -20.37
C PRO A 382 3.54 62.18 -20.04
N ALA A 383 2.66 62.16 -21.05
CA ALA A 383 1.21 62.11 -20.87
C ALA A 383 0.70 60.85 -20.15
N TYR A 384 1.46 59.74 -20.18
CA TYR A 384 1.09 58.47 -19.56
C TYR A 384 1.83 58.19 -18.24
N ARG A 385 2.57 59.17 -17.69
CA ARG A 385 3.29 59.01 -16.40
C ARG A 385 2.40 58.63 -15.22
N PRO A 386 1.18 59.19 -15.06
CA PRO A 386 0.29 58.79 -13.96
C PRO A 386 -0.08 57.30 -14.05
N MET A 387 -0.48 56.83 -15.24
CA MET A 387 -0.78 55.42 -15.49
C MET A 387 0.44 54.53 -15.27
N ALA A 388 1.63 54.94 -15.71
CA ALA A 388 2.87 54.19 -15.49
C ALA A 388 3.18 54.02 -13.99
N THR A 389 2.90 55.04 -13.18
CA THR A 389 3.11 55.01 -11.73
C THR A 389 2.12 54.05 -11.06
N GLN A 390 0.85 54.10 -11.44
CA GLN A 390 -0.19 53.16 -10.96
C GLN A 390 0.16 51.71 -11.29
N LEU A 391 0.62 51.44 -12.51
CA LEU A 391 1.07 50.11 -12.93
C LEU A 391 2.24 49.59 -12.08
N ILE A 392 3.21 50.43 -11.77
CA ILE A 392 4.36 50.05 -10.93
C ILE A 392 3.90 49.73 -9.49
N HIS A 393 3.06 50.58 -8.91
CA HIS A 393 2.51 50.36 -7.58
C HIS A 393 1.70 49.07 -7.52
N ALA A 394 0.86 48.83 -8.53
CA ALA A 394 0.08 47.60 -8.67
C ALA A 394 0.96 46.35 -8.77
N LEU A 395 1.99 46.37 -9.63
CA LEU A 395 2.95 45.27 -9.73
C LEU A 395 3.75 45.06 -8.44
N SER A 396 4.00 46.12 -7.68
CA SER A 396 4.66 46.05 -6.37
C SER A 396 3.78 45.38 -5.32
N VAL A 397 2.49 45.69 -5.28
CA VAL A 397 1.52 45.01 -4.40
C VAL A 397 1.33 43.55 -4.84
N HIS A 398 1.18 43.31 -6.14
CA HIS A 398 1.02 41.96 -6.68
C HIS A 398 2.26 41.08 -6.41
N ARG A 399 3.46 41.67 -6.39
CA ARG A 399 4.67 40.93 -6.03
C ARG A 399 4.57 40.29 -4.64
N LEU A 400 3.94 40.97 -3.69
CA LEU A 400 3.77 40.50 -2.32
C LEU A 400 2.64 39.46 -2.15
N THR A 401 1.88 39.14 -3.21
CA THR A 401 0.82 38.12 -3.16
C THR A 401 1.28 36.72 -3.56
N THR A 402 2.48 36.59 -4.12
CA THR A 402 2.95 35.36 -4.79
C THR A 402 3.61 34.33 -3.87
N GLY A 403 3.74 34.61 -2.56
CA GLY A 403 4.41 33.72 -1.58
C GLY A 403 5.94 33.75 -1.65
N ASP A 404 6.52 33.85 -2.84
CA ASP A 404 7.95 34.08 -3.09
C ASP A 404 8.15 35.30 -4.00
N ILE A 405 8.74 36.37 -3.45
CA ILE A 405 9.01 37.63 -4.17
C ILE A 405 10.04 37.48 -5.30
N TYR A 406 10.66 36.32 -5.47
CA TYR A 406 11.58 36.03 -6.58
C TYR A 406 10.96 35.14 -7.65
N ALA A 407 9.70 34.74 -7.52
CA ALA A 407 9.00 33.91 -8.50
C ALA A 407 8.69 34.71 -9.78
N PRO A 408 8.82 34.10 -10.99
CA PRO A 408 8.53 34.76 -12.27
C PRO A 408 7.02 34.81 -12.57
N LEU A 409 6.22 35.18 -11.57
CA LEU A 409 4.76 35.31 -11.64
C LEU A 409 4.36 36.78 -11.55
N GLY A 410 3.35 37.18 -12.33
CA GLY A 410 2.91 38.56 -12.44
C GLY A 410 1.43 38.70 -12.79
N ALA A 411 1.05 39.89 -13.25
CA ALA A 411 -0.30 40.18 -13.72
C ALA A 411 -0.30 40.44 -15.24
N THR A 412 -1.37 40.08 -15.92
CA THR A 412 -1.55 40.40 -17.35
C THR A 412 -1.93 41.87 -17.52
N ALA A 413 -1.76 42.41 -18.74
CA ALA A 413 -2.18 43.78 -19.04
C ALA A 413 -3.71 43.97 -18.86
N GLU A 414 -4.49 42.94 -19.14
CA GLU A 414 -5.95 42.93 -18.94
C GLU A 414 -6.33 42.97 -17.46
N GLU A 415 -5.68 42.14 -16.63
CA GLU A 415 -5.87 42.14 -15.18
C GLU A 415 -5.51 43.49 -14.55
N LEU A 416 -4.45 44.16 -15.06
CA LEU A 416 -4.04 45.48 -14.61
C LEU A 416 -5.00 46.59 -15.08
N ARG A 417 -5.53 46.51 -16.31
CA ARG A 417 -6.55 47.44 -16.83
C ARG A 417 -7.79 47.42 -15.96
N ASP A 418 -8.35 46.24 -15.75
CA ASP A 418 -9.64 46.07 -15.08
C ASP A 418 -9.49 46.21 -13.56
N GLY A 419 -8.49 45.55 -12.96
CA GLY A 419 -8.29 45.53 -11.51
C GLY A 419 -7.90 46.89 -10.90
N LEU A 420 -7.36 47.80 -11.71
CA LEU A 420 -7.03 49.16 -11.28
C LEU A 420 -8.06 50.21 -11.73
N CYS A 421 -9.01 49.84 -12.59
CA CYS A 421 -9.86 50.79 -13.33
C CYS A 421 -9.02 51.90 -13.99
N LEU A 422 -7.97 51.49 -14.73
CA LEU A 422 -7.10 52.45 -15.42
C LEU A 422 -7.91 53.22 -16.46
N PHE A 423 -7.73 54.52 -16.51
CA PHE A 423 -8.39 55.36 -17.50
C PHE A 423 -7.45 56.45 -17.97
N GLN A 424 -7.49 56.75 -19.26
CA GLN A 424 -6.71 57.82 -19.86
C GLN A 424 -7.65 58.83 -20.55
N PRO A 425 -7.60 60.11 -20.16
CA PRO A 425 -8.35 61.15 -20.86
C PRO A 425 -8.01 61.19 -22.36
N GLY A 426 -9.04 61.27 -23.21
CA GLY A 426 -8.90 61.27 -24.67
C GLY A 426 -8.91 59.89 -25.34
N ILE A 427 -9.03 58.78 -24.59
CA ILE A 427 -9.17 57.43 -25.17
C ILE A 427 -10.42 57.30 -26.06
N GLU A 428 -11.44 58.12 -25.82
CA GLU A 428 -12.70 58.22 -26.59
C GLU A 428 -12.49 58.54 -28.07
N GLU A 429 -11.38 59.18 -28.41
CA GLU A 429 -11.10 59.70 -29.74
C GLU A 429 -10.45 58.65 -30.67
N LEU A 430 -10.10 57.47 -30.16
CA LEU A 430 -9.40 56.41 -30.92
C LEU A 430 -10.31 55.64 -31.89
N GLY A 431 -11.64 55.67 -31.68
CA GLY A 431 -12.64 55.19 -32.65
C GLY A 431 -12.74 53.66 -32.81
N GLY A 432 -12.05 52.88 -31.98
CA GLY A 432 -12.12 51.41 -31.93
C GLY A 432 -13.11 50.88 -30.89
N ASP A 433 -12.95 49.62 -30.49
CA ASP A 433 -13.64 49.09 -29.31
C ASP A 433 -13.01 49.71 -28.05
N PRO A 434 -13.79 50.39 -27.19
CA PRO A 434 -13.24 51.13 -26.05
C PRO A 434 -12.39 50.30 -25.07
N ALA A 435 -12.73 49.03 -24.85
CA ALA A 435 -11.99 48.17 -23.92
C ALA A 435 -10.67 47.69 -24.52
N ASP A 436 -10.66 47.36 -25.82
CA ASP A 436 -9.46 46.95 -26.56
C ASP A 436 -8.49 48.12 -26.79
N ASP A 437 -9.02 49.31 -27.06
CA ASP A 437 -8.24 50.54 -27.22
C ASP A 437 -7.48 50.88 -25.93
N LEU A 438 -8.16 50.80 -24.78
CA LEU A 438 -7.55 51.01 -23.47
C LEU A 438 -6.53 49.91 -23.14
N LEU A 439 -6.84 48.63 -23.44
CA LEU A 439 -5.90 47.52 -23.23
C LEU A 439 -4.61 47.71 -24.04
N SER A 440 -4.74 48.06 -25.31
CA SER A 440 -3.62 48.34 -26.21
C SER A 440 -2.75 49.49 -25.69
N GLN A 441 -3.38 50.50 -25.07
CA GLN A 441 -2.68 51.60 -24.42
C GLN A 441 -1.92 51.13 -23.17
N VAL A 442 -2.53 50.31 -22.32
CA VAL A 442 -1.87 49.73 -21.13
C VAL A 442 -0.65 48.90 -21.53
N GLU A 443 -0.77 48.04 -22.55
CA GLU A 443 0.37 47.27 -23.09
C GLU A 443 1.48 48.17 -23.65
N THR A 444 1.10 49.28 -24.28
CA THR A 444 2.06 50.25 -24.81
C THR A 444 2.80 50.94 -23.68
N VAL A 445 2.12 51.30 -22.59
CA VAL A 445 2.74 51.89 -21.40
C VAL A 445 3.67 50.87 -20.72
N LEU A 446 3.26 49.60 -20.57
CA LEU A 446 4.12 48.54 -20.01
C LEU A 446 5.39 48.32 -20.85
N ARG A 447 5.27 48.27 -22.18
CA ARG A 447 6.42 48.19 -23.09
C ARG A 447 7.34 49.40 -22.97
N GLU A 448 6.77 50.59 -22.82
CA GLU A 448 7.54 51.82 -22.64
C GLU A 448 8.27 51.86 -21.29
N ILE A 449 7.65 51.34 -20.23
CA ILE A 449 8.30 51.16 -18.92
C ILE A 449 9.52 50.27 -19.07
N ILE A 450 9.37 49.07 -19.66
CA ILE A 450 10.47 48.12 -19.91
C ILE A 450 11.59 48.77 -20.72
N ARG A 451 11.25 49.52 -21.78
CA ARG A 451 12.22 50.22 -22.63
C ARG A 451 12.99 51.29 -21.85
N THR A 452 12.30 52.06 -21.01
CA THR A 452 12.89 53.15 -20.22
C THR A 452 13.95 52.65 -19.24
N VAL A 453 13.82 51.41 -18.77
CA VAL A 453 14.79 50.77 -17.87
C VAL A 453 15.69 49.73 -18.54
N SER A 454 15.72 49.69 -19.88
CA SER A 454 16.52 48.72 -20.64
C SER A 454 16.27 47.26 -20.24
N GLY A 455 15.04 46.94 -19.81
CA GLY A 455 14.65 45.62 -19.32
C GLY A 455 15.17 45.26 -17.93
N GLN A 456 15.66 46.22 -17.14
CA GLN A 456 16.00 46.07 -15.71
C GLN A 456 14.73 46.20 -14.84
N PHE A 457 14.67 45.55 -13.68
CA PHE A 457 13.58 45.66 -12.69
C PHE A 457 12.18 45.20 -13.11
N ILE A 458 11.84 45.11 -14.39
CA ILE A 458 10.60 44.52 -14.92
C ILE A 458 10.94 43.48 -15.98
N SER A 459 10.31 42.32 -15.84
CA SER A 459 10.35 41.22 -16.80
C SER A 459 8.93 40.91 -17.28
N SER A 460 8.83 40.47 -18.53
CA SER A 460 7.61 39.96 -19.14
C SER A 460 7.80 38.49 -19.49
N ASN A 461 6.87 37.64 -19.08
CA ASN A 461 6.87 36.24 -19.48
C ASN A 461 6.13 36.09 -20.82
N SER A 462 6.83 35.58 -21.84
CA SER A 462 6.30 35.41 -23.19
C SER A 462 5.21 34.34 -23.29
N ASP A 463 5.22 33.37 -22.38
CA ASP A 463 4.39 32.17 -22.47
C ASP A 463 2.98 32.41 -21.90
N ASN A 464 2.85 33.33 -20.94
CA ASN A 464 1.60 33.63 -20.25
C ASN A 464 1.23 35.13 -20.25
N HIS A 465 2.00 35.98 -20.96
CA HIS A 465 1.78 37.42 -21.10
C HIS A 465 1.73 38.20 -19.76
N GLN A 466 2.31 37.66 -18.69
CA GLN A 466 2.36 38.32 -17.39
C GLN A 466 3.56 39.26 -17.26
N TYR A 467 3.32 40.41 -16.65
CA TYR A 467 4.32 41.42 -16.32
C TYR A 467 4.59 41.42 -14.83
N TYR A 468 5.87 41.55 -14.46
CA TYR A 468 6.26 41.35 -13.07
C TYR A 468 7.56 42.09 -12.71
N LEU A 469 7.68 42.52 -11.45
CA LEU A 469 8.92 43.15 -10.95
C LEU A 469 10.02 42.10 -10.75
N ASP A 470 11.15 42.24 -11.41
CA ASP A 470 12.29 41.31 -11.36
C ASP A 470 13.40 41.87 -10.48
N LEU A 471 13.40 41.46 -9.21
CA LEU A 471 14.34 41.93 -8.20
C LEU A 471 15.79 41.47 -8.43
N LYS A 472 16.04 40.55 -9.38
CA LYS A 472 17.38 40.01 -9.66
C LYS A 472 18.10 40.77 -10.77
N LYS A 473 17.37 41.42 -11.68
CA LYS A 473 17.91 41.93 -12.94
C LYS A 473 18.34 43.41 -12.87
N THR A 474 19.45 43.69 -12.17
CA THR A 474 19.92 45.06 -11.90
C THR A 474 21.12 45.55 -12.75
N ASP A 475 21.93 44.67 -13.38
CA ASP A 475 23.19 45.03 -14.10
C ASP A 475 23.17 44.68 -15.61
N ASP A 476 23.99 45.37 -16.43
CA ASP A 476 24.21 45.08 -17.87
C ASP A 476 25.48 44.23 -18.08
N TYR A 477 25.27 42.92 -18.27
CA TYR A 477 26.36 41.93 -18.31
C TYR A 477 27.04 41.79 -19.68
N ASP A 478 26.39 42.17 -20.79
CA ASP A 478 26.93 41.97 -22.15
C ASP A 478 28.09 42.94 -22.45
N ALA A 479 27.90 44.22 -22.14
CA ALA A 479 28.93 45.24 -22.31
C ALA A 479 30.20 44.95 -21.46
N LEU A 480 30.02 44.30 -20.31
CA LEU A 480 31.12 43.92 -19.43
C LEU A 480 31.96 42.77 -20.02
N ILE A 481 31.32 41.81 -20.70
CA ILE A 481 32.01 40.69 -21.37
C ILE A 481 32.83 41.18 -22.56
N GLU A 482 32.25 42.03 -23.40
CA GLU A 482 32.93 42.55 -24.61
C GLU A 482 34.21 43.30 -24.26
N ARG A 483 34.15 44.21 -23.27
CA ARG A 483 35.32 44.94 -22.79
C ARG A 483 36.41 44.02 -22.22
N ARG A 484 36.02 42.92 -21.56
CA ARG A 484 36.98 41.94 -21.02
C ARG A 484 37.62 41.14 -22.16
N ALA A 485 36.86 40.77 -23.19
CA ALA A 485 37.32 39.98 -24.34
C ALA A 485 38.45 40.66 -25.13
N GLU A 486 38.45 41.99 -25.20
CA GLU A 486 39.52 42.78 -25.84
C GLU A 486 40.86 42.74 -25.07
N SER A 487 40.84 42.43 -23.78
CA SER A 487 42.01 42.48 -22.89
C SER A 487 42.74 41.15 -22.70
N LEU A 488 42.27 40.06 -23.33
CA LEU A 488 42.81 38.70 -23.16
C LEU A 488 44.06 38.45 -24.02
N ASP A 489 45.07 37.80 -23.45
CA ASP A 489 46.30 37.40 -24.15
C ASP A 489 46.25 35.98 -24.75
N SER A 490 47.22 35.63 -25.61
CA SER A 490 47.27 34.33 -26.30
C SER A 490 47.35 33.13 -25.34
N SER A 491 48.06 33.28 -24.22
CA SER A 491 48.22 32.20 -23.22
C SER A 491 46.91 31.92 -22.48
N GLN A 492 46.13 32.97 -22.20
CA GLN A 492 44.79 32.88 -21.64
C GLN A 492 43.83 32.22 -22.64
N LEU A 493 43.93 32.55 -23.92
CA LEU A 493 43.12 31.91 -24.96
C LEU A 493 43.43 30.42 -25.10
N ASP A 494 44.70 30.00 -25.04
CA ASP A 494 45.08 28.57 -25.04
C ASP A 494 44.54 27.83 -23.79
N ARG A 495 44.54 28.49 -22.62
CA ARG A 495 43.94 27.93 -21.40
C ARG A 495 42.44 27.66 -21.59
N TYR A 496 41.70 28.64 -22.10
CA TYR A 496 40.25 28.51 -22.33
C TYR A 496 39.91 27.62 -23.53
N TYR A 497 40.80 27.49 -24.52
CA TYR A 497 40.70 26.50 -25.60
C TYR A 497 40.74 25.08 -25.06
N TYR A 498 41.68 24.77 -24.17
CA TYR A 498 41.73 23.47 -23.52
C TYR A 498 40.53 23.19 -22.62
N GLU A 499 39.96 24.22 -22.01
CA GLU A 499 38.72 24.10 -21.23
C GLU A 499 37.53 23.74 -22.13
N ALA A 500 37.46 24.32 -23.34
CA ALA A 500 36.48 23.94 -24.34
C ALA A 500 36.71 22.51 -24.89
N LEU A 501 37.96 22.16 -25.22
CA LEU A 501 38.31 20.78 -25.64
C LEU A 501 37.98 19.74 -24.57
N ARG A 502 38.20 20.06 -23.29
CA ARG A 502 37.85 19.20 -22.16
C ARG A 502 36.38 18.81 -22.19
N ARG A 503 35.50 19.78 -22.50
CA ARG A 503 34.06 19.57 -22.63
C ARG A 503 33.69 18.72 -23.84
N VAL A 504 34.34 18.95 -24.97
CA VAL A 504 34.08 18.26 -26.23
C VAL A 504 34.63 16.82 -26.25
N MET A 505 35.76 16.59 -25.57
CA MET A 505 36.32 15.27 -25.33
C MET A 505 35.68 14.54 -24.14
N GLU A 506 34.69 15.18 -23.48
CA GLU A 506 33.95 14.66 -22.33
C GLU A 506 34.86 14.18 -21.18
N CYS A 507 35.96 14.91 -20.95
CA CYS A 507 36.92 14.58 -19.90
C CYS A 507 36.39 14.96 -18.51
N THR A 508 36.75 14.18 -17.48
CA THR A 508 36.38 14.45 -16.09
C THR A 508 37.05 15.71 -15.54
N ASP A 509 36.42 16.35 -14.55
CA ASP A 509 37.00 17.53 -13.87
C ASP A 509 38.31 17.23 -13.14
N GLN A 510 38.48 15.98 -12.68
CA GLN A 510 39.70 15.50 -12.05
C GLN A 510 40.68 15.03 -13.12
N THR A 511 41.89 15.60 -13.09
CA THR A 511 43.03 15.12 -13.88
C THR A 511 43.74 13.98 -13.13
N TYR A 512 44.33 13.04 -13.86
CA TYR A 512 45.03 11.89 -13.29
C TYR A 512 46.27 12.28 -12.47
N VAL A 513 46.87 13.45 -12.77
CA VAL A 513 47.93 14.07 -11.97
C VAL A 513 47.56 15.52 -11.68
N THR A 514 47.60 15.90 -10.40
CA THR A 514 47.34 17.28 -9.96
C THR A 514 48.33 18.24 -10.62
N GLY A 515 47.81 19.28 -11.27
CA GLY A 515 48.62 20.28 -11.98
C GLY A 515 48.95 19.96 -13.45
N TYR A 516 48.59 18.78 -13.96
CA TYR A 516 48.78 18.40 -15.37
C TYR A 516 47.44 18.07 -16.03
N LYS A 517 47.26 18.45 -17.31
CA LYS A 517 46.05 18.14 -18.09
C LYS A 517 46.15 16.76 -18.75
N ILE A 518 46.13 15.73 -17.90
CA ILE A 518 46.24 14.32 -18.30
C ILE A 518 45.06 13.51 -17.78
N TRP A 519 44.47 12.67 -18.63
CA TRP A 519 43.36 11.78 -18.29
C TRP A 519 43.68 10.35 -18.74
N GLN A 520 43.30 9.36 -17.93
CA GLN A 520 43.24 7.97 -18.41
C GLN A 520 42.14 7.88 -19.47
N HIS A 521 42.44 7.24 -20.59
CA HIS A 521 41.58 7.24 -21.75
C HIS A 521 41.51 5.85 -22.39
N GLU A 522 40.31 5.47 -22.83
CA GLU A 522 40.10 4.21 -23.54
C GLU A 522 39.85 4.44 -25.02
N ILE A 523 40.46 3.59 -25.85
CA ILE A 523 40.22 3.55 -27.29
C ILE A 523 39.90 2.11 -27.70
N GLU A 524 38.95 1.96 -28.62
CA GLU A 524 38.61 0.68 -29.19
C GLU A 524 39.71 0.16 -30.12
N TRP A 525 40.14 -1.08 -29.85
CA TRP A 525 40.84 -1.91 -30.81
C TRP A 525 39.82 -2.60 -31.72
N LEU A 526 39.54 -1.96 -32.86
CA LEU A 526 38.47 -2.34 -33.79
C LEU A 526 38.53 -3.80 -34.23
N GLU A 527 39.72 -4.33 -34.51
CA GLU A 527 39.90 -5.69 -34.99
C GLU A 527 39.60 -6.76 -33.93
N ARG A 528 39.64 -6.42 -32.64
CA ARG A 528 39.40 -7.34 -31.51
C ARG A 528 38.10 -7.05 -30.74
N LYS A 529 37.44 -5.92 -31.04
CA LYS A 529 36.31 -5.36 -30.28
C LYS A 529 36.59 -5.28 -28.77
N ALA A 530 37.78 -4.78 -28.43
CA ALA A 530 38.22 -4.63 -27.04
C ALA A 530 38.84 -3.25 -26.83
N ALA A 531 38.61 -2.64 -25.68
CA ALA A 531 39.26 -1.38 -25.33
C ALA A 531 40.74 -1.59 -24.95
N ARG A 532 41.55 -0.58 -25.26
CA ARG A 532 42.92 -0.42 -24.78
C ARG A 532 43.01 0.84 -23.95
N GLN A 533 43.88 0.81 -22.94
CA GLN A 533 44.00 1.85 -21.94
C GLN A 533 45.25 2.68 -22.22
N GLY A 534 45.08 4.00 -22.30
CA GLY A 534 46.13 4.96 -22.62
C GLY A 534 45.93 6.28 -21.89
N TYR A 535 46.62 7.31 -22.36
CA TYR A 535 46.49 8.67 -21.82
C TYR A 535 46.08 9.67 -22.90
N LEU A 536 45.14 10.55 -22.54
CA LEU A 536 44.83 11.77 -23.27
C LEU A 536 45.52 12.94 -22.57
N PHE A 537 46.28 13.73 -23.32
CA PHE A 537 47.08 14.84 -22.81
C PHE A 537 46.81 16.12 -23.60
N PHE A 538 46.57 17.22 -22.87
CA PHE A 538 46.45 18.55 -23.44
C PHE A 538 47.73 19.34 -23.17
N GLY A 539 48.61 19.40 -24.17
CA GLY A 539 49.94 19.98 -24.09
C GLY A 539 50.94 19.19 -24.92
N ALA A 540 52.22 19.55 -24.82
CA ALA A 540 53.30 18.84 -25.51
C ALA A 540 53.96 17.75 -24.65
N PRO A 541 54.62 16.72 -25.25
CA PRO A 541 55.24 15.61 -24.52
C PRO A 541 56.26 16.02 -23.46
N ASN A 542 56.99 17.12 -23.67
CA ASN A 542 57.98 17.65 -22.74
C ASN A 542 57.34 18.28 -21.48
N GLU A 543 56.03 18.50 -21.48
CA GLU A 543 55.25 19.03 -20.36
C GLU A 543 54.57 17.90 -19.56
N ARG A 544 54.79 16.64 -19.94
CA ARG A 544 54.21 15.47 -19.28
C ARG A 544 54.92 15.19 -17.94
N SER A 545 54.14 14.76 -16.95
CA SER A 545 54.71 14.17 -15.72
C SER A 545 55.46 12.87 -16.03
N THR A 546 56.68 12.73 -15.48
CA THR A 546 57.46 11.48 -15.53
C THR A 546 57.04 10.48 -14.45
N ALA A 547 56.12 10.86 -13.55
CA ALA A 547 55.71 10.07 -12.39
C ALA A 547 54.54 9.10 -12.66
N VAL A 548 54.09 8.98 -13.92
CA VAL A 548 52.95 8.12 -14.29
C VAL A 548 53.40 6.85 -15.01
N PRO A 549 52.78 5.68 -14.70
CA PRO A 549 53.13 4.41 -15.30
C PRO A 549 52.85 4.41 -16.80
N PRO A 550 53.74 3.88 -17.65
CA PRO A 550 53.47 3.74 -19.08
C PRO A 550 52.21 2.92 -19.37
N ARG A 551 51.44 3.34 -20.38
CA ARG A 551 50.20 2.70 -20.86
C ARG A 551 50.31 2.31 -22.34
N ASP A 552 49.26 1.73 -22.90
CA ASP A 552 49.27 1.17 -24.26
C ASP A 552 49.41 2.26 -25.35
N PHE A 553 48.98 3.51 -25.08
CA PHE A 553 49.10 4.65 -26.01
C PHE A 553 49.06 6.04 -25.33
N TYR A 554 49.41 7.08 -26.09
CA TYR A 554 49.31 8.50 -25.72
C TYR A 554 48.72 9.35 -26.87
N ILE A 555 47.69 10.14 -26.58
CA ILE A 555 47.12 11.16 -27.48
C ILE A 555 47.45 12.55 -26.96
N TYR A 556 48.01 13.41 -27.80
CA TYR A 556 48.39 14.79 -27.48
C TYR A 556 47.56 15.81 -28.28
N PHE A 557 46.95 16.78 -27.62
CA PHE A 557 46.39 17.99 -28.26
C PHE A 557 47.32 19.19 -28.02
N ILE A 558 47.91 19.72 -29.09
CA ILE A 558 48.85 20.85 -29.02
C ILE A 558 48.09 22.18 -29.08
N GLN A 559 48.50 23.15 -28.26
CA GLN A 559 47.85 24.46 -28.18
C GLN A 559 48.07 25.31 -29.45
N PRO A 560 47.04 26.04 -29.92
CA PRO A 560 47.09 26.75 -31.19
C PRO A 560 47.74 28.14 -31.19
N PHE A 561 47.68 28.90 -30.08
CA PHE A 561 48.09 30.31 -30.10
C PHE A 561 49.55 30.52 -29.68
N ASP A 562 50.04 29.76 -28.70
CA ASP A 562 51.42 29.83 -28.18
C ASP A 562 52.07 28.43 -28.11
N ALA A 563 52.16 27.71 -29.23
CA ALA A 563 52.60 26.31 -29.24
C ALA A 563 54.04 26.10 -28.69
N PRO A 564 54.24 25.21 -27.70
CA PRO A 564 55.57 24.95 -27.13
C PRO A 564 56.45 24.14 -28.09
N HIS A 565 57.77 24.39 -28.04
CA HIS A 565 58.73 23.64 -28.85
C HIS A 565 59.06 22.28 -28.21
N PHE A 566 58.87 21.18 -28.96
CA PHE A 566 59.28 19.84 -28.57
C PHE A 566 59.80 19.03 -29.77
N LYS A 567 60.61 18.01 -29.48
CA LYS A 567 61.12 17.07 -30.48
C LYS A 567 60.24 15.81 -30.53
N ASP A 568 59.66 15.51 -31.69
CA ASP A 568 58.90 14.28 -31.94
C ASP A 568 59.86 13.10 -32.15
N GLU A 569 59.81 12.12 -31.24
CA GLU A 569 60.62 10.89 -31.26
C GLU A 569 60.03 9.80 -32.17
N LYS A 570 58.84 10.03 -32.76
CA LYS A 570 58.13 9.14 -33.69
C LYS A 570 57.79 7.77 -33.10
N LYS A 571 57.47 7.75 -31.81
CA LYS A 571 57.10 6.52 -31.10
C LYS A 571 55.81 5.90 -31.66
N PRO A 572 55.72 4.57 -31.78
CA PRO A 572 54.54 3.88 -32.31
C PRO A 572 53.30 3.97 -31.41
N GLU A 573 53.46 4.38 -30.15
CA GLU A 573 52.38 4.56 -29.18
C GLU A 573 51.91 6.03 -29.04
N GLU A 574 52.48 6.99 -29.79
CA GLU A 574 52.16 8.42 -29.67
C GLU A 574 51.41 8.98 -30.89
N LEU A 575 50.37 9.78 -30.62
CA LEU A 575 49.52 10.41 -31.63
C LEU A 575 49.31 11.90 -31.32
N PHE A 576 49.52 12.79 -32.28
CA PHE A 576 49.43 14.25 -32.08
C PHE A 576 48.30 14.88 -32.92
N PHE A 577 47.48 15.71 -32.29
CA PHE A 577 46.43 16.53 -32.91
C PHE A 577 46.78 18.01 -32.84
N ARG A 578 46.69 18.72 -33.98
CA ARG A 578 46.94 20.16 -34.11
C ARG A 578 45.79 20.82 -34.86
N ILE A 579 45.25 21.91 -34.33
CA ILE A 579 44.28 22.73 -35.07
C ILE A 579 45.04 23.76 -35.92
N THR A 580 44.85 23.73 -37.24
CA THR A 580 45.64 24.54 -38.19
C THR A 580 44.80 25.54 -38.99
N ASN A 581 43.51 25.26 -39.22
CA ASN A 581 42.61 26.16 -39.97
C ASN A 581 41.60 26.85 -39.03
N ILE A 582 42.02 27.97 -38.42
CA ILE A 582 41.20 28.77 -37.49
C ILE A 582 40.59 30.00 -38.22
N ASP A 583 39.27 30.17 -38.17
CA ASP A 583 38.56 31.33 -38.73
C ASP A 583 38.16 32.38 -37.66
N GLU A 584 37.60 33.51 -38.10
CA GLU A 584 37.18 34.60 -37.20
C GLU A 584 35.96 34.24 -36.33
N GLU A 585 35.11 33.30 -36.77
CA GLU A 585 33.97 32.80 -35.98
C GLU A 585 34.46 32.05 -34.74
N PHE A 586 35.46 31.17 -34.91
CA PHE A 586 36.11 30.48 -33.80
C PHE A 586 36.79 31.45 -32.83
N ARG A 587 37.55 32.43 -33.36
CA ARG A 587 38.28 33.42 -32.53
C ARG A 587 37.33 34.25 -31.68
N THR A 588 36.24 34.73 -32.29
CA THR A 588 35.24 35.55 -31.59
C THR A 588 34.55 34.74 -30.50
N SER A 589 34.13 33.51 -30.82
CA SER A 589 33.45 32.63 -29.86
C SER A 589 34.35 32.25 -28.68
N LEU A 590 35.63 31.96 -28.93
CA LEU A 590 36.61 31.64 -27.89
C LEU A 590 36.89 32.85 -26.99
N LYS A 591 37.04 34.06 -27.56
CA LYS A 591 37.25 35.29 -26.78
C LYS A 591 36.07 35.63 -25.88
N SER A 592 34.84 35.54 -26.39
CA SER A 592 33.63 35.78 -25.60
C SER A 592 33.43 34.73 -24.51
N TYR A 593 33.73 33.45 -24.81
CA TYR A 593 33.72 32.38 -23.81
C TYR A 593 34.72 32.64 -22.68
N ALA A 594 35.97 32.93 -23.04
CA ALA A 594 37.04 33.21 -22.10
C ALA A 594 36.70 34.42 -21.20
N ALA A 595 36.20 35.50 -21.79
CA ALA A 595 35.83 36.72 -21.06
C ALA A 595 34.67 36.51 -20.09
N ALA A 596 33.60 35.82 -20.52
CA ALA A 596 32.46 35.54 -19.67
C ALA A 596 32.81 34.61 -18.51
N LEU A 597 33.61 33.57 -18.76
CA LEU A 597 34.03 32.62 -17.73
C LEU A 597 35.02 33.25 -16.72
N ASP A 598 35.91 34.13 -17.20
CA ASP A 598 36.82 34.89 -16.34
C ASP A 598 36.05 35.83 -15.40
N LEU A 599 35.07 36.58 -15.91
CA LEU A 599 34.19 37.43 -15.10
C LEU A 599 33.35 36.62 -14.11
N ALA A 600 32.82 35.45 -14.52
CA ALA A 600 32.10 34.55 -13.62
C ALA A 600 32.95 34.07 -12.43
N SER A 601 34.26 33.87 -12.64
CA SER A 601 35.18 33.42 -11.59
C SER A 601 35.40 34.47 -10.48
N THR A 602 35.15 35.75 -10.79
CA THR A 602 35.34 36.88 -9.88
C THR A 602 34.02 37.46 -9.34
N ALA A 603 32.88 37.10 -9.94
CA ALA A 603 31.55 37.53 -9.53
C ALA A 603 30.90 36.59 -8.48
N SER A 604 29.87 37.06 -7.77
CA SER A 604 29.09 36.27 -6.81
C SER A 604 27.58 36.48 -7.00
N GLY A 605 26.77 35.49 -6.61
CA GLY A 605 25.30 35.59 -6.67
C GLY A 605 24.75 35.57 -8.11
N HIS A 606 23.74 36.41 -8.39
CA HIS A 606 23.06 36.43 -9.69
C HIS A 606 24.01 36.83 -10.84
N ALA A 607 24.92 37.78 -10.60
CA ALA A 607 25.94 38.20 -11.58
C ALA A 607 26.78 37.01 -12.07
N LYS A 608 27.23 36.15 -11.14
CA LYS A 608 27.96 34.93 -11.47
C LYS A 608 27.12 34.00 -12.36
N SER A 609 25.88 33.73 -11.96
CA SER A 609 24.96 32.86 -12.72
C SER A 609 24.68 33.40 -14.14
N THR A 610 24.60 34.72 -14.30
CA THR A 610 24.41 35.36 -15.60
C THR A 610 25.66 35.26 -16.48
N TYR A 611 26.84 35.51 -15.95
CA TYR A 611 28.10 35.30 -16.67
C TYR A 611 28.33 33.83 -17.02
N GLU A 612 28.04 32.90 -16.12
CA GLU A 612 28.07 31.46 -16.39
C GLU A 612 27.10 31.10 -17.52
N SER A 613 25.87 31.59 -17.49
CA SER A 613 24.88 31.36 -18.56
C SER A 613 25.36 31.89 -19.91
N LYS A 614 25.93 33.09 -19.96
CA LYS A 614 26.49 33.67 -21.20
C LYS A 614 27.72 32.91 -21.68
N SER A 615 28.59 32.47 -20.76
CA SER A 615 29.74 31.62 -21.09
C SER A 615 29.30 30.30 -21.72
N LEU A 616 28.21 29.68 -21.24
CA LEU A 616 27.66 28.45 -21.81
C LEU A 616 27.14 28.66 -23.24
N ILE A 617 26.56 29.83 -23.55
CA ILE A 617 26.13 30.18 -24.92
C ILE A 617 27.34 30.30 -25.84
N SER A 618 28.37 31.06 -25.45
CA SER A 618 29.59 31.18 -26.25
C SER A 618 30.34 29.85 -26.40
N LEU A 619 30.37 29.03 -25.35
CA LEU A 619 30.92 27.67 -25.39
C LEU A 619 30.15 26.80 -26.37
N ARG A 620 28.80 26.85 -26.36
CA ARG A 620 27.98 26.11 -27.31
C ARG A 620 28.33 26.46 -28.75
N ASN A 621 28.47 27.75 -29.07
CA ASN A 621 28.87 28.19 -30.41
C ASN A 621 30.25 27.66 -30.80
N LEU A 622 31.22 27.71 -29.87
CA LEU A 622 32.56 27.18 -30.06
C LEU A 622 32.57 25.65 -30.30
N VAL A 623 31.76 24.91 -29.53
CA VAL A 623 31.57 23.45 -29.68
C VAL A 623 30.91 23.12 -31.01
N GLU A 624 29.85 23.85 -31.40
CA GLU A 624 29.18 23.68 -32.69
C GLU A 624 30.14 23.94 -33.86
N TRP A 625 31.03 24.92 -33.73
CA TRP A 625 32.06 25.18 -34.73
C TRP A 625 33.07 24.03 -34.82
N LEU A 626 33.60 23.56 -33.67
CA LEU A 626 34.53 22.42 -33.64
C LEU A 626 33.88 21.17 -34.24
N GLN A 627 32.60 20.95 -34.00
CA GLN A 627 31.86 19.83 -34.57
C GLN A 627 31.65 19.95 -36.09
N LYS A 628 31.38 21.15 -36.60
CA LYS A 628 31.19 21.39 -38.05
C LYS A 628 32.50 21.29 -38.83
N ASN A 629 33.60 21.75 -38.25
CA ASN A 629 34.88 21.92 -38.95
C ASN A 629 35.94 20.84 -38.62
N MET A 630 35.63 19.86 -37.77
CA MET A 630 36.59 18.85 -37.28
C MET A 630 37.41 18.12 -38.36
N THR A 631 36.83 17.83 -39.52
CA THR A 631 37.50 17.07 -40.60
C THR A 631 38.51 17.88 -41.40
N ILE A 632 38.41 19.22 -41.33
CA ILE A 632 39.19 20.17 -42.12
C ILE A 632 40.11 21.01 -41.22
N ALA A 633 39.74 21.21 -39.95
CA ALA A 633 40.46 22.06 -39.02
C ALA A 633 41.67 21.39 -38.34
N PHE A 634 41.74 20.05 -38.32
CA PHE A 634 42.78 19.30 -37.61
C PHE A 634 43.74 18.53 -38.53
N ASP A 635 45.03 18.64 -38.21
CA ASP A 635 46.10 17.77 -38.70
C ASP A 635 46.49 16.74 -37.63
N VAL A 636 46.74 15.51 -38.07
CA VAL A 636 47.12 14.38 -37.22
C VAL A 636 48.49 13.87 -37.61
N SER A 637 49.42 13.79 -36.64
CA SER A 637 50.76 13.23 -36.81
C SER A 637 50.89 11.89 -36.11
N TYR A 638 51.27 10.84 -36.85
CA TYR A 638 51.55 9.48 -36.36
C TYR A 638 52.81 8.92 -37.00
N GLN A 639 53.74 8.39 -36.20
CA GLN A 639 55.05 7.87 -36.65
C GLN A 639 55.80 8.80 -37.63
N GLY A 640 55.78 10.10 -37.36
CA GLY A 640 56.44 11.12 -38.18
C GLY A 640 55.78 11.46 -39.52
N ARG A 641 54.55 11.00 -39.78
CA ARG A 641 53.72 11.42 -40.92
C ARG A 641 52.60 12.32 -40.43
N THR A 642 52.50 13.54 -40.98
CA THR A 642 51.41 14.49 -40.71
C THR A 642 50.46 14.53 -41.89
N LYS A 643 49.16 14.37 -41.64
CA LYS A 643 48.11 14.49 -42.66
C LYS A 643 46.86 15.14 -42.07
N PRO A 644 46.01 15.78 -42.90
CA PRO A 644 44.67 16.18 -42.47
C PRO A 644 43.90 14.98 -41.93
N LEU A 645 43.09 15.22 -40.90
CA LEU A 645 42.33 14.20 -40.18
C LEU A 645 41.52 13.29 -41.13
N ALA A 646 40.91 13.85 -42.17
CA ALA A 646 40.12 13.11 -43.17
C ALA A 646 40.93 12.09 -43.99
N GLU A 647 42.24 12.29 -44.18
CA GLU A 647 43.07 11.37 -44.99
C GLU A 647 43.39 10.06 -44.26
N TRP A 648 43.43 10.08 -42.92
CA TRP A 648 43.66 8.88 -42.12
C TRP A 648 42.51 7.89 -42.18
N VAL A 649 41.32 8.33 -42.60
CA VAL A 649 40.13 7.48 -42.71
C VAL A 649 39.69 7.19 -44.15
N LYS A 650 40.49 7.62 -45.14
CA LYS A 650 40.20 7.42 -46.56
C LYS A 650 40.09 5.92 -46.88
N GLY A 651 38.91 5.48 -47.34
CA GLY A 651 38.62 4.09 -47.70
C GLY A 651 37.93 3.26 -46.62
N LYS A 652 37.67 3.82 -45.43
CA LYS A 652 36.88 3.20 -44.35
C LYS A 652 35.68 4.10 -44.02
N SER A 653 34.50 3.51 -43.80
CA SER A 653 33.33 4.26 -43.34
C SER A 653 33.48 4.56 -41.85
N ILE A 654 33.82 5.81 -41.49
CA ILE A 654 33.94 6.26 -40.09
C ILE A 654 32.65 5.91 -39.33
N ARG A 655 31.50 6.11 -39.98
CA ARG A 655 30.19 5.93 -39.38
C ARG A 655 29.93 4.49 -38.95
N GLU A 656 30.27 3.53 -39.82
CA GLU A 656 30.16 2.10 -39.53
C GLU A 656 31.13 1.69 -38.41
N LEU A 657 32.35 2.23 -38.42
CA LEU A 657 33.38 1.93 -37.40
C LEU A 657 33.06 2.54 -36.04
N SER A 658 32.37 3.68 -35.99
CA SER A 658 31.91 4.32 -34.76
C SER A 658 30.60 3.75 -34.20
N GLY A 659 29.97 2.79 -34.90
CA GLY A 659 28.71 2.16 -34.46
C GLY A 659 27.47 3.07 -34.52
N ILE A 660 27.53 4.17 -35.29
CA ILE A 660 26.52 5.22 -35.31
C ILE A 660 25.49 4.97 -36.42
N SER A 661 24.20 5.18 -36.12
CA SER A 661 23.11 4.98 -37.07
C SER A 661 23.17 5.95 -38.27
N SER A 662 22.52 5.62 -39.38
CA SER A 662 22.51 6.45 -40.60
C SER A 662 21.96 7.87 -40.42
N HIS A 663 21.32 8.17 -39.29
CA HIS A 663 20.68 9.45 -38.99
C HIS A 663 21.40 10.28 -37.91
N GLU A 664 22.35 9.70 -37.18
CA GLU A 664 23.07 10.38 -36.10
C GLU A 664 24.35 11.05 -36.59
N ARG A 665 24.67 12.22 -36.01
CA ARG A 665 25.94 12.94 -36.25
C ARG A 665 27.03 12.34 -35.36
N ILE A 666 28.20 12.07 -35.93
CA ILE A 666 29.38 11.65 -35.16
C ILE A 666 29.77 12.75 -34.17
N ASN A 667 29.93 12.39 -32.89
CA ASN A 667 30.46 13.28 -31.86
C ASN A 667 32.00 13.39 -32.00
N PHE A 668 32.57 14.52 -31.59
CA PHE A 668 33.99 14.83 -31.75
C PHE A 668 34.89 13.80 -31.05
N ARG A 669 34.57 13.44 -29.80
CA ARG A 669 35.29 12.40 -29.04
C ARG A 669 35.35 11.08 -29.80
N ASP A 670 34.23 10.63 -30.35
CA ASP A 670 34.13 9.34 -31.03
C ASP A 670 34.93 9.33 -32.33
N LEU A 671 35.00 10.47 -33.04
CA LEU A 671 35.87 10.62 -34.21
C LEU A 671 37.35 10.51 -33.83
N ILE A 672 37.78 11.23 -32.78
CA ILE A 672 39.16 11.20 -32.29
C ILE A 672 39.54 9.78 -31.86
N ASN A 673 38.66 9.10 -31.11
CA ASN A 673 38.87 7.73 -30.67
C ASN A 673 38.94 6.75 -31.84
N THR A 674 38.07 6.89 -32.84
CA THR A 674 38.06 6.03 -34.04
C THR A 674 39.38 6.17 -34.81
N ILE A 675 39.89 7.40 -34.95
CA ILE A 675 41.15 7.66 -35.64
C ILE A 675 42.34 7.16 -34.82
N GLY A 676 42.29 7.33 -33.50
CA GLY A 676 43.23 6.72 -32.58
C GLY A 676 43.29 5.20 -32.76
N GLY A 677 42.15 4.52 -32.79
CA GLY A 677 42.05 3.07 -32.98
C GLY A 677 42.61 2.62 -34.33
N ILE A 678 42.34 3.36 -35.40
CA ILE A 678 42.89 3.06 -36.75
C ILE A 678 44.42 3.20 -36.77
N CYS A 679 44.97 4.25 -36.17
CA CYS A 679 46.41 4.49 -36.18
C CYS A 679 47.16 3.49 -35.27
N LEU A 680 46.63 3.25 -34.07
CA LEU A 680 47.27 2.45 -33.02
C LEU A 680 46.99 0.95 -33.11
N GLY A 681 46.04 0.51 -33.95
CA GLY A 681 45.65 -0.92 -34.05
C GLY A 681 46.81 -1.87 -34.37
N THR A 682 47.78 -1.43 -35.17
CA THR A 682 49.02 -2.20 -35.44
C THR A 682 49.88 -2.34 -34.20
N THR A 683 50.09 -1.24 -33.46
CA THR A 683 50.79 -1.23 -32.17
C THR A 683 50.13 -2.15 -31.15
N PHE A 684 48.79 -2.19 -31.08
CA PHE A 684 48.07 -3.11 -30.19
C PHE A 684 48.25 -4.58 -30.57
N GLN A 685 48.26 -4.90 -31.87
CA GLN A 685 48.47 -6.26 -32.39
C GLN A 685 49.89 -6.76 -32.08
N ASP A 686 50.90 -5.89 -32.16
CA ASP A 686 52.28 -6.23 -31.83
C ASP A 686 52.48 -6.46 -30.32
N GLN A 687 51.75 -5.73 -29.47
CA GLN A 687 51.80 -5.86 -28.01
C GLN A 687 51.04 -7.08 -27.46
N ALA A 688 49.99 -7.54 -28.14
CA ALA A 688 49.11 -8.62 -27.69
C ALA A 688 48.69 -9.54 -28.86
N PRO A 689 49.61 -10.34 -29.41
CA PRO A 689 49.39 -11.06 -30.66
C PRO A 689 48.24 -12.08 -30.60
N GLU A 690 48.06 -12.72 -29.44
CA GLU A 690 47.08 -13.79 -29.21
C GLU A 690 45.85 -13.33 -28.41
N TYR A 691 45.60 -12.02 -28.34
CA TYR A 691 44.45 -11.49 -27.61
C TYR A 691 43.10 -11.94 -28.24
N PRO A 692 42.08 -12.28 -27.43
CA PRO A 692 40.80 -12.79 -27.91
C PRO A 692 40.06 -11.81 -28.82
N PHE A 693 39.25 -12.37 -29.73
CA PHE A 693 38.30 -11.63 -30.53
C PHE A 693 36.91 -11.75 -29.89
N PHE A 694 36.31 -10.62 -29.50
CA PHE A 694 34.96 -10.63 -28.95
C PHE A 694 33.92 -10.31 -30.03
N SER A 695 32.76 -10.97 -29.97
CA SER A 695 31.64 -10.66 -30.86
C SER A 695 30.90 -9.36 -30.47
N VAL A 696 31.05 -8.94 -29.21
CA VAL A 696 30.51 -7.70 -28.60
C VAL A 696 31.69 -6.85 -28.09
N LEU A 697 31.56 -5.52 -28.14
CA LEU A 697 32.58 -4.60 -27.63
C LEU A 697 32.75 -4.75 -26.11
N ILE A 698 33.97 -5.08 -25.68
CA ILE A 698 34.35 -5.12 -24.26
C ILE A 698 35.22 -3.92 -23.90
N THR A 699 34.77 -3.14 -22.91
CA THR A 699 35.45 -1.95 -22.37
C THR A 699 35.75 -2.13 -20.89
N GLY A 700 36.59 -1.27 -20.29
CA GLY A 700 36.85 -1.33 -18.85
C GLY A 700 35.57 -1.20 -18.02
N ALA A 701 34.58 -0.45 -18.50
CA ALA A 701 33.29 -0.27 -17.82
C ALA A 701 32.42 -1.53 -17.77
N ASN A 702 32.47 -2.40 -18.79
CA ASN A 702 31.62 -3.59 -18.85
C ASN A 702 32.37 -4.91 -18.61
N ARG A 703 33.71 -4.89 -18.58
CA ARG A 703 34.55 -6.09 -18.44
C ARG A 703 34.26 -6.89 -17.18
N ALA A 704 34.20 -6.24 -16.01
CA ALA A 704 33.91 -6.88 -14.74
C ALA A 704 32.54 -7.59 -14.75
N GLN A 705 31.51 -6.92 -15.27
CA GLN A 705 30.17 -7.50 -15.42
C GLN A 705 30.15 -8.64 -16.45
N ALA A 706 30.86 -8.50 -17.58
CA ALA A 706 30.99 -9.54 -18.60
C ALA A 706 31.61 -10.82 -18.03
N ALA A 707 32.68 -10.66 -17.23
CA ALA A 707 33.34 -11.76 -16.54
C ALA A 707 32.40 -12.38 -15.50
N GLN A 708 31.69 -11.59 -14.69
CA GLN A 708 30.72 -12.10 -13.72
C GLN A 708 29.60 -12.91 -14.39
N ASP A 709 29.07 -12.44 -15.51
CA ASP A 709 28.03 -13.15 -16.25
C ASP A 709 28.56 -14.45 -16.88
N ALA A 710 29.82 -14.47 -17.32
CA ALA A 710 30.48 -15.71 -17.73
C ALA A 710 30.63 -16.68 -16.55
N LEU A 711 31.00 -16.23 -15.34
CA LEU A 711 31.06 -17.07 -14.14
C LEU A 711 29.70 -17.68 -13.79
N ARG A 712 28.63 -16.88 -13.87
CA ARG A 712 27.24 -17.35 -13.66
C ARG A 712 26.83 -18.39 -14.69
N ALA A 713 27.16 -18.16 -15.96
CA ALA A 713 26.92 -19.13 -17.03
C ALA A 713 27.67 -20.46 -16.80
N ILE A 714 28.89 -20.40 -16.25
CA ILE A 714 29.66 -21.60 -15.87
C ILE A 714 29.00 -22.37 -14.72
N ALA A 715 28.40 -21.67 -13.76
CA ALA A 715 27.66 -22.28 -12.63
C ALA A 715 26.27 -22.84 -13.01
N GLY A 716 25.87 -22.77 -14.29
CA GLY A 716 24.60 -23.32 -14.78
C GLY A 716 23.43 -22.34 -14.78
N LEU A 717 23.66 -21.03 -14.56
CA LEU A 717 22.65 -19.98 -14.74
C LEU A 717 22.47 -19.63 -16.23
N ASN A 718 21.37 -18.94 -16.56
CA ASN A 718 21.05 -18.55 -17.94
C ASN A 718 22.21 -17.81 -18.62
N ARG A 719 22.59 -18.28 -19.82
CA ARG A 719 23.67 -17.68 -20.61
C ARG A 719 23.19 -16.41 -21.29
N THR A 720 23.66 -15.26 -20.82
CA THR A 720 23.43 -13.98 -21.49
C THR A 720 24.23 -13.89 -22.79
N LYS A 721 23.83 -13.03 -23.73
CA LYS A 721 24.59 -12.78 -24.97
C LYS A 721 26.05 -12.38 -24.69
N GLN A 722 26.26 -11.61 -23.62
CA GLN A 722 27.58 -11.16 -23.19
C GLN A 722 28.41 -12.32 -22.61
N ALA A 723 27.80 -13.20 -21.81
CA ALA A 723 28.47 -14.41 -21.32
C ALA A 723 28.89 -15.34 -22.46
N VAL A 724 28.03 -15.56 -23.46
CA VAL A 724 28.36 -16.35 -24.66
C VAL A 724 29.51 -15.71 -25.42
N ALA A 725 29.47 -14.39 -25.64
CA ALA A 725 30.53 -13.66 -26.33
C ALA A 725 31.91 -13.81 -25.66
N VAL A 726 31.96 -13.80 -24.32
CA VAL A 726 33.19 -13.99 -23.55
C VAL A 726 33.67 -15.45 -23.60
N LEU A 727 32.77 -16.41 -23.36
CA LEU A 727 33.13 -17.83 -23.33
C LEU A 727 33.58 -18.34 -24.70
N ASP A 728 32.95 -17.88 -25.78
CA ASP A 728 33.35 -18.19 -27.16
C ASP A 728 34.70 -17.56 -27.53
N ALA A 729 34.90 -16.27 -27.20
CA ALA A 729 36.17 -15.56 -27.44
C ALA A 729 37.37 -16.20 -26.72
N LEU A 730 37.12 -16.79 -25.54
CA LEU A 730 38.09 -17.56 -24.76
C LEU A 730 38.17 -19.05 -25.16
N GLU A 731 37.48 -19.46 -26.22
CA GLU A 731 37.48 -20.83 -26.77
C GLU A 731 37.01 -21.90 -25.76
N LEU A 732 36.08 -21.55 -24.87
CA LEU A 732 35.58 -22.41 -23.78
C LEU A 732 34.30 -23.17 -24.14
N LEU A 733 33.73 -22.92 -25.32
CA LEU A 733 32.49 -23.55 -25.80
C LEU A 733 32.75 -24.51 -26.97
N ASP A 734 32.06 -25.65 -26.94
CA ASP A 734 31.83 -26.53 -28.09
C ASP A 734 30.32 -26.65 -28.33
N GLY A 735 29.81 -25.84 -29.27
CA GLY A 735 28.37 -25.60 -29.40
C GLY A 735 27.79 -25.03 -28.10
N ASP A 736 26.87 -25.76 -27.47
CA ASP A 736 26.25 -25.37 -26.20
C ASP A 736 26.96 -25.95 -24.96
N ARG A 737 28.01 -26.76 -25.11
CA ARG A 737 28.71 -27.39 -23.97
C ARG A 737 29.99 -26.64 -23.62
N LEU A 738 30.34 -26.63 -22.33
CA LEU A 738 31.64 -26.12 -21.87
C LEU A 738 32.71 -27.19 -22.12
N ASP A 739 33.76 -26.84 -22.84
CA ASP A 739 34.93 -27.69 -23.06
C ASP A 739 36.23 -26.92 -22.73
N PRO A 740 36.77 -27.07 -21.51
CA PRO A 740 38.01 -26.41 -21.11
C PRO A 740 39.24 -26.86 -21.91
N TYR A 741 39.24 -28.07 -22.46
CA TYR A 741 40.44 -28.66 -23.05
C TYR A 741 40.70 -28.17 -24.48
N ARG A 742 39.70 -27.54 -25.11
CA ARG A 742 39.85 -26.91 -26.42
C ARG A 742 40.63 -25.60 -26.32
N SER A 743 40.35 -24.80 -25.30
CA SER A 743 40.88 -23.44 -25.13
C SER A 743 42.40 -23.37 -25.04
N ARG A 744 43.02 -22.58 -25.92
CA ARG A 744 44.46 -22.30 -25.86
C ARG A 744 44.86 -21.60 -24.55
N TYR A 745 43.98 -20.75 -24.01
CA TYR A 745 44.22 -19.98 -22.80
C TYR A 745 44.20 -20.88 -21.55
N ILE A 746 43.30 -21.89 -21.52
CA ILE A 746 43.30 -22.92 -20.48
C ILE A 746 44.56 -23.78 -20.53
N LYS A 747 45.00 -24.18 -21.73
CA LYS A 747 46.25 -24.94 -21.92
C LYS A 747 47.46 -24.20 -21.34
N TYR A 748 47.52 -22.87 -21.49
CA TYR A 748 48.56 -22.06 -20.89
C TYR A 748 48.59 -22.20 -19.36
N ILE A 749 47.44 -22.04 -18.68
CA ILE A 749 47.34 -22.19 -17.22
C ILE A 749 47.66 -23.63 -16.78
N LEU A 750 47.13 -24.62 -17.48
CA LEU A 750 47.38 -26.04 -17.18
C LEU A 750 48.84 -26.43 -17.36
N ASN A 751 49.54 -25.89 -18.37
CA ASN A 751 50.96 -26.16 -18.57
C ASN A 751 51.81 -25.59 -17.42
N ILE A 752 51.49 -24.37 -16.94
CA ILE A 752 52.15 -23.79 -15.78
C ILE A 752 51.85 -24.61 -14.51
N ALA A 753 50.59 -25.02 -14.32
CA ALA A 753 50.19 -25.87 -13.20
C ALA A 753 50.83 -27.28 -13.27
N LYS A 754 51.09 -27.81 -14.48
CA LYS A 754 51.76 -29.11 -14.72
C LYS A 754 53.22 -29.11 -14.30
N LEU A 755 53.90 -27.98 -14.45
CA LEU A 755 55.31 -27.80 -14.05
C LEU A 755 55.51 -27.82 -12.53
N LYS A 756 54.44 -27.68 -11.74
CA LYS A 756 54.46 -27.82 -10.27
C LYS A 756 54.23 -29.29 -9.86
N GLY A 757 54.95 -29.76 -8.84
CA GLY A 757 54.84 -31.13 -8.32
C GLY A 757 53.51 -31.40 -7.59
N GLN A 758 53.15 -32.67 -7.36
CA GLN A 758 51.99 -33.02 -6.54
C GLN A 758 52.12 -32.41 -5.13
N GLY A 759 51.05 -31.75 -4.66
CA GLY A 759 51.03 -31.05 -3.38
C GLY A 759 51.61 -29.63 -3.38
N GLN A 760 52.07 -29.12 -4.53
CA GLN A 760 52.50 -27.72 -4.67
C GLN A 760 51.37 -26.84 -5.19
N VAL A 761 51.31 -25.60 -4.69
CA VAL A 761 50.34 -24.58 -5.10
C VAL A 761 50.98 -23.60 -6.09
N LEU A 762 50.18 -23.06 -7.01
CA LEU A 762 50.61 -22.03 -7.95
C LEU A 762 50.09 -20.66 -7.49
N ASN A 763 50.99 -19.79 -7.04
CA ASN A 763 50.62 -18.49 -6.48
C ASN A 763 50.16 -17.50 -7.56
N ARG A 764 49.36 -16.51 -7.17
CA ARG A 764 48.89 -15.45 -8.08
C ARG A 764 50.03 -14.73 -8.81
N SER A 765 51.11 -14.38 -8.11
CA SER A 765 52.28 -13.69 -8.70
C SER A 765 53.00 -14.49 -9.79
N GLU A 766 52.75 -15.80 -9.87
CA GLU A 766 53.33 -16.67 -10.89
C GLU A 766 52.46 -16.72 -12.17
N LEU A 767 51.18 -16.39 -12.06
CA LEU A 767 50.22 -16.32 -13.17
C LEU A 767 50.04 -14.88 -13.68
N ILE A 768 49.81 -13.95 -12.76
CA ILE A 768 49.57 -12.53 -13.03
C ILE A 768 50.88 -11.77 -12.82
N LYS A 769 51.37 -11.12 -13.87
CA LYS A 769 52.58 -10.29 -13.85
C LYS A 769 52.20 -8.82 -13.92
N ASP A 770 52.84 -8.00 -13.11
CA ASP A 770 52.78 -6.54 -13.22
C ASP A 770 53.74 -6.06 -14.30
N VAL A 771 53.22 -5.31 -15.27
CA VAL A 771 54.00 -4.59 -16.28
C VAL A 771 53.74 -3.11 -16.07
N LEU A 772 54.69 -2.45 -15.40
CA LEU A 772 54.68 -1.01 -15.20
C LEU A 772 53.39 -0.52 -14.51
N GLY A 773 52.90 -1.23 -13.50
CA GLY A 773 51.69 -0.87 -12.74
C GLY A 773 50.38 -1.35 -13.35
N VAL A 774 50.42 -2.28 -14.31
CA VAL A 774 49.25 -2.93 -14.91
C VAL A 774 49.43 -4.45 -14.89
N GLU A 775 48.42 -5.15 -14.40
CA GLU A 775 48.48 -6.60 -14.20
C GLU A 775 47.92 -7.37 -15.40
N TYR A 776 48.68 -8.35 -15.89
CA TYR A 776 48.27 -9.21 -16.99
C TYR A 776 48.66 -10.68 -16.78
N LEU A 777 47.83 -11.58 -17.30
CA LEU A 777 48.21 -12.96 -17.60
C LEU A 777 48.95 -13.00 -18.94
N ALA A 778 50.17 -13.56 -18.93
CA ALA A 778 51.04 -13.70 -20.10
C ALA A 778 51.23 -12.37 -20.88
N PRO A 779 51.87 -11.35 -20.29
CA PRO A 779 51.93 -9.98 -20.84
C PRO A 779 52.57 -9.85 -22.23
N GLU A 780 53.43 -10.80 -22.62
CA GLU A 780 54.14 -10.79 -23.91
C GLU A 780 53.38 -11.51 -25.04
N SER A 781 52.28 -12.22 -24.74
CA SER A 781 51.51 -12.98 -25.73
C SER A 781 50.01 -12.74 -25.62
N LEU A 782 49.38 -13.26 -24.56
CA LEU A 782 47.92 -13.21 -24.38
C LEU A 782 47.48 -11.84 -23.86
N ARG A 783 48.30 -11.22 -22.99
CA ARG A 783 48.05 -9.92 -22.31
C ARG A 783 46.62 -9.78 -21.80
N LEU A 784 46.12 -10.84 -21.16
CA LEU A 784 44.75 -10.90 -20.63
C LEU A 784 44.66 -10.24 -19.27
N GLU A 785 43.62 -9.47 -19.03
CA GLU A 785 43.36 -8.85 -17.73
C GLU A 785 42.94 -9.88 -16.68
N PRO A 786 43.12 -9.60 -15.38
CA PRO A 786 42.85 -10.55 -14.30
C PRO A 786 41.43 -11.13 -14.32
N GLU A 787 40.44 -10.35 -14.76
CA GLU A 787 39.04 -10.78 -14.86
C GLU A 787 38.88 -11.95 -15.83
N TRP A 788 39.59 -11.95 -16.96
CA TRP A 788 39.56 -13.08 -17.91
C TRP A 788 40.29 -14.30 -17.37
N ALA A 789 41.40 -14.09 -16.65
CA ALA A 789 42.08 -15.17 -15.96
C ALA A 789 41.15 -15.88 -14.95
N MET A 790 40.28 -15.12 -14.26
CA MET A 790 39.27 -15.68 -13.36
C MET A 790 38.21 -16.51 -14.07
N VAL A 791 37.73 -16.08 -15.25
CA VAL A 791 36.79 -16.88 -16.06
C VAL A 791 37.43 -18.21 -16.44
N LEU A 792 38.68 -18.21 -16.90
CA LEU A 792 39.44 -19.42 -17.23
C LEU A 792 39.60 -20.34 -16.01
N MET A 793 39.96 -19.78 -14.85
CA MET A 793 40.09 -20.56 -13.61
C MET A 793 38.75 -21.14 -13.15
N ALA A 794 37.64 -20.42 -13.30
CA ALA A 794 36.32 -20.92 -12.92
C ALA A 794 35.88 -22.12 -13.76
N VAL A 795 36.21 -22.15 -15.07
CA VAL A 795 35.96 -23.35 -15.89
C VAL A 795 36.83 -24.52 -15.43
N LEU A 796 38.08 -24.27 -15.03
CA LEU A 796 38.95 -25.31 -14.45
C LEU A 796 38.43 -25.83 -13.11
N VAL A 797 37.82 -24.97 -12.28
CA VAL A 797 37.13 -25.38 -11.04
C VAL A 797 35.88 -26.21 -11.37
N TYR A 798 35.07 -25.79 -12.33
CA TYR A 798 33.92 -26.55 -12.83
C TYR A 798 34.30 -27.94 -13.31
N ALA A 799 35.41 -28.05 -14.05
CA ALA A 799 35.94 -29.32 -14.55
C ALA A 799 36.59 -30.20 -13.47
N GLY A 800 36.78 -29.68 -12.25
CA GLY A 800 37.47 -30.41 -11.18
C GLY A 800 38.96 -30.62 -11.47
N GLU A 801 39.60 -29.67 -12.14
CA GLU A 801 41.03 -29.67 -12.47
C GLU A 801 41.87 -28.83 -11.50
N ILE A 802 41.26 -27.80 -10.88
CA ILE A 802 41.90 -26.95 -9.87
C ILE A 802 40.96 -26.68 -8.69
N VAL A 803 41.54 -26.36 -7.55
CA VAL A 803 40.89 -25.69 -6.41
C VAL A 803 41.44 -24.27 -6.33
N LEU A 804 40.55 -23.27 -6.30
CA LEU A 804 40.90 -21.86 -6.25
C LEU A 804 40.84 -21.37 -4.78
N SER A 805 41.92 -20.77 -4.27
CA SER A 805 41.94 -20.20 -2.91
C SER A 805 41.97 -18.68 -2.93
N ILE A 806 41.04 -18.06 -2.20
CA ILE A 806 41.02 -16.63 -1.90
C ILE A 806 41.21 -16.40 -0.39
N PRO A 807 41.38 -15.17 0.12
CA PRO A 807 41.37 -14.93 1.56
C PRO A 807 40.07 -15.41 2.22
N GLY A 808 40.16 -16.37 3.15
CA GLY A 808 39.02 -16.86 3.93
C GLY A 808 38.19 -17.97 3.28
N ASN A 809 38.31 -18.21 1.97
CA ASN A 809 37.52 -19.21 1.24
C ASN A 809 38.35 -20.04 0.25
N LYS A 810 37.87 -21.25 -0.03
CA LYS A 810 38.37 -22.13 -1.10
C LYS A 810 37.19 -22.58 -1.97
N PHE A 811 37.41 -22.63 -3.28
CA PHE A 811 36.41 -23.02 -4.25
C PHE A 811 36.86 -24.25 -5.04
N ASP A 812 36.00 -25.27 -5.06
CA ASP A 812 36.11 -26.49 -5.84
C ASP A 812 34.79 -26.74 -6.61
N ALA A 813 34.68 -27.86 -7.33
CA ALA A 813 33.50 -28.17 -8.14
C ALA A 813 32.17 -28.23 -7.34
N THR A 814 32.21 -28.45 -6.02
CA THR A 814 31.02 -28.60 -5.16
C THR A 814 30.41 -27.26 -4.76
N ASN A 815 31.20 -26.19 -4.68
CA ASN A 815 30.76 -24.85 -4.31
C ASN A 815 30.90 -23.82 -5.46
N LEU A 816 30.79 -24.28 -6.71
CA LEU A 816 30.85 -23.43 -7.90
C LEU A 816 29.80 -22.31 -7.93
N VAL A 817 28.60 -22.55 -7.37
CA VAL A 817 27.56 -21.51 -7.23
C VAL A 817 28.02 -20.39 -6.29
N GLN A 818 28.75 -20.73 -5.23
CA GLN A 818 29.35 -19.75 -4.32
C GLN A 818 30.46 -18.96 -5.02
N LEU A 819 31.29 -19.61 -5.83
CA LEU A 819 32.29 -18.94 -6.68
C LEU A 819 31.61 -17.93 -7.61
N ALA A 820 30.56 -18.33 -8.33
CA ALA A 820 29.84 -17.46 -9.26
C ALA A 820 29.02 -16.34 -8.58
N GLY A 821 28.70 -16.50 -7.29
CA GLY A 821 28.08 -15.47 -6.46
C GLY A 821 29.09 -14.48 -5.84
N THR A 822 30.37 -14.82 -5.83
CA THR A 822 31.45 -13.95 -5.31
C THR A 822 31.76 -12.87 -6.35
N ARG A 823 32.00 -11.63 -5.90
CA ARG A 823 32.29 -10.51 -6.80
C ARG A 823 33.65 -10.70 -7.50
N ILE A 824 33.71 -10.37 -8.79
CA ILE A 824 34.93 -10.53 -9.60
C ILE A 824 36.12 -9.74 -9.02
N GLU A 825 35.90 -8.59 -8.39
CA GLU A 825 36.96 -7.78 -7.76
C GLU A 825 37.62 -8.51 -6.58
N GLU A 826 36.87 -9.35 -5.87
CA GLU A 826 37.40 -10.20 -4.79
C GLU A 826 38.12 -11.44 -5.36
N LEU A 827 37.55 -12.04 -6.40
CA LEU A 827 38.11 -13.22 -7.06
C LEU A 827 39.46 -12.95 -7.72
N THR A 828 39.64 -11.80 -8.36
CA THR A 828 40.90 -11.39 -8.99
C THR A 828 42.06 -11.21 -7.99
N GLN A 829 41.77 -11.13 -6.68
CA GLN A 829 42.72 -11.09 -5.58
C GLN A 829 43.00 -12.48 -4.96
N PHE A 830 42.83 -13.55 -5.75
CA PHE A 830 43.11 -14.92 -5.30
C PHE A 830 44.55 -15.11 -4.79
N LYS A 831 44.76 -16.04 -3.87
CA LYS A 831 46.07 -16.35 -3.30
C LYS A 831 46.86 -17.30 -4.20
N HIS A 832 46.25 -18.45 -4.50
CA HIS A 832 46.85 -19.52 -5.29
C HIS A 832 45.77 -20.46 -5.85
N ILE A 833 46.18 -21.28 -6.82
CA ILE A 833 45.43 -22.44 -7.27
C ILE A 833 46.20 -23.73 -6.91
N GLU A 834 45.47 -24.80 -6.58
CA GLU A 834 46.04 -26.10 -6.21
C GLU A 834 45.34 -27.25 -6.95
N ARG A 835 45.97 -28.43 -7.04
CA ARG A 835 45.34 -29.59 -7.69
C ARG A 835 44.36 -30.30 -6.74
N PRO A 836 43.19 -30.76 -7.23
CA PRO A 836 42.22 -31.55 -6.44
C PRO A 836 42.78 -32.91 -6.01
N LYS A 837 42.12 -33.55 -5.04
CA LYS A 837 42.45 -34.91 -4.55
C LYS A 837 42.15 -35.99 -5.62
N ASP A 838 42.82 -37.14 -5.53
CA ASP A 838 42.57 -38.30 -6.38
C ASP A 838 41.20 -38.95 -6.09
N TRP A 839 40.64 -39.68 -7.07
CA TRP A 839 39.33 -40.35 -6.96
C TRP A 839 39.28 -41.40 -5.84
N ASN A 840 38.30 -41.29 -4.93
CA ASN A 840 38.00 -42.35 -3.95
C ASN A 840 37.16 -43.48 -4.57
N LEU A 841 37.78 -44.24 -5.49
CA LEU A 841 37.11 -45.32 -6.23
C LEU A 841 36.51 -46.42 -5.32
N PRO A 842 37.16 -46.85 -4.21
CA PRO A 842 36.59 -47.85 -3.31
C PRO A 842 35.25 -47.40 -2.69
N ALA A 843 35.16 -46.15 -2.25
CA ALA A 843 33.95 -45.65 -1.62
C ALA A 843 32.81 -45.40 -2.62
N LEU A 844 33.13 -44.97 -3.85
CA LEU A 844 32.15 -44.88 -4.94
C LEU A 844 31.57 -46.25 -5.30
N LYS A 845 32.38 -47.31 -5.38
CA LYS A 845 31.87 -48.66 -5.62
C LYS A 845 30.89 -49.11 -4.53
N ALA A 846 31.22 -48.86 -3.27
CA ALA A 846 30.35 -49.17 -2.13
C ALA A 846 29.02 -48.40 -2.18
N LEU A 847 29.02 -47.14 -2.64
CA LEU A 847 27.82 -46.31 -2.74
C LEU A 847 26.85 -46.81 -3.81
N PHE A 848 27.37 -47.16 -4.99
CA PHE A 848 26.54 -47.74 -6.05
C PHE A 848 25.95 -49.07 -5.59
N GLU A 849 26.74 -49.93 -4.94
CA GLU A 849 26.26 -51.20 -4.42
C GLU A 849 25.17 -51.04 -3.34
N LEU A 850 25.34 -50.09 -2.40
CA LEU A 850 24.38 -49.81 -1.34
C LEU A 850 22.98 -49.47 -1.89
N LEU A 851 22.93 -48.76 -3.02
CA LEU A 851 21.70 -48.33 -3.68
C LEU A 851 21.20 -49.32 -4.74
N GLY A 852 21.79 -50.52 -4.82
CA GLY A 852 21.39 -51.57 -5.76
C GLY A 852 21.83 -51.33 -7.21
N LEU A 853 22.81 -50.45 -7.44
CA LEU A 853 23.40 -50.16 -8.76
C LEU A 853 24.69 -50.95 -8.97
N THR A 854 25.10 -51.13 -10.24
CA THR A 854 26.29 -51.94 -10.55
C THR A 854 27.60 -51.23 -10.17
N PRO A 855 28.53 -51.85 -9.42
CA PRO A 855 29.79 -51.20 -9.01
C PRO A 855 30.69 -50.77 -10.18
N GLY A 856 30.52 -51.34 -11.38
CA GLY A 856 31.24 -50.95 -12.59
C GLY A 856 30.94 -49.50 -13.05
N MET A 857 29.78 -48.96 -12.66
CA MET A 857 29.39 -47.58 -12.95
C MET A 857 30.32 -46.55 -12.29
N ALA A 858 30.90 -46.85 -11.13
CA ALA A 858 31.91 -46.00 -10.49
C ALA A 858 33.16 -45.79 -11.37
N GLN A 859 33.51 -46.79 -12.19
CA GLN A 859 34.65 -46.70 -13.09
C GLN A 859 34.33 -45.85 -14.34
N LEU A 860 33.08 -45.88 -14.80
CA LEU A 860 32.60 -45.03 -15.89
C LEU A 860 32.55 -43.54 -15.49
N VAL A 861 32.26 -43.23 -14.22
CA VAL A 861 32.36 -41.86 -13.67
C VAL A 861 33.78 -41.31 -13.80
N THR A 862 34.80 -42.12 -13.49
CA THR A 862 36.22 -41.69 -13.63
C THR A 862 36.65 -41.48 -15.08
N GLN A 863 35.88 -41.97 -16.05
CA GLN A 863 36.08 -41.77 -17.49
C GLN A 863 35.30 -40.57 -18.03
N GLY A 864 34.63 -39.80 -17.16
CA GLY A 864 33.89 -38.60 -17.53
C GLY A 864 32.48 -38.85 -18.09
N LYS A 865 31.89 -40.04 -17.85
CA LYS A 865 30.50 -40.32 -18.27
C LYS A 865 29.49 -39.83 -17.23
N ASP A 866 28.46 -39.12 -17.70
CA ASP A 866 27.42 -38.54 -16.85
C ASP A 866 26.28 -39.51 -16.50
N GLU A 867 26.02 -40.55 -17.33
CA GLU A 867 24.88 -41.47 -17.13
C GLU A 867 24.88 -42.16 -15.74
N PRO A 868 26.02 -42.68 -15.23
CA PRO A 868 26.11 -43.24 -13.88
C PRO A 868 25.70 -42.29 -12.75
N VAL A 869 25.95 -40.99 -12.92
CA VAL A 869 25.66 -39.97 -11.91
C VAL A 869 24.16 -39.73 -11.82
N GLN A 870 23.47 -39.74 -12.96
CA GLN A 870 22.02 -39.58 -13.03
C GLN A 870 21.29 -40.77 -12.39
N GLU A 871 21.74 -42.00 -12.66
CA GLU A 871 21.16 -43.20 -12.05
C GLU A 871 21.37 -43.23 -10.53
N LEU A 872 22.55 -42.83 -10.07
CA LEU A 872 22.84 -42.68 -8.64
C LEU A 872 21.87 -41.68 -7.98
N GLN A 873 21.70 -40.49 -8.55
CA GLN A 873 20.79 -39.47 -8.00
C GLN A 873 19.34 -39.96 -7.96
N LYS A 874 18.87 -40.66 -8.99
CA LYS A 874 17.52 -41.24 -9.02
C LYS A 874 17.32 -42.27 -7.90
N ALA A 875 18.32 -43.13 -7.65
CA ALA A 875 18.26 -44.13 -6.59
C ALA A 875 18.29 -43.49 -5.18
N VAL A 876 19.08 -42.43 -5.00
CA VAL A 876 19.13 -41.65 -3.75
C VAL A 876 17.77 -41.02 -3.44
N ILE A 877 17.16 -40.31 -4.39
CA ILE A 877 15.89 -39.60 -4.18
C ILE A 877 14.78 -40.57 -3.79
N ASN A 878 14.62 -41.67 -4.53
CA ASN A 878 13.62 -42.70 -4.23
C ASN A 878 13.80 -43.30 -2.81
N SER A 879 15.04 -43.54 -2.40
CA SER A 879 15.34 -44.09 -1.08
C SER A 879 15.03 -43.10 0.05
N VAL A 880 15.31 -41.80 -0.15
CA VAL A 880 14.96 -40.74 0.82
C VAL A 880 13.44 -40.59 0.96
N GLU A 881 12.70 -40.60 -0.14
CA GLU A 881 11.22 -40.53 -0.11
C GLU A 881 10.61 -41.66 0.73
N ARG A 882 11.06 -42.91 0.51
CA ARG A 882 10.60 -44.07 1.29
C ARG A 882 10.94 -43.96 2.78
N LEU A 883 12.16 -43.51 3.11
CA LEU A 883 12.58 -43.29 4.50
C LEU A 883 11.68 -42.28 5.22
N VAL A 884 11.33 -41.17 4.55
CA VAL A 884 10.48 -40.13 5.13
C VAL A 884 9.07 -40.65 5.40
N LEU A 885 8.47 -41.38 4.45
CA LEU A 885 7.11 -41.95 4.60
C LEU A 885 7.03 -42.92 5.78
N VAL A 886 8.00 -43.82 5.90
CA VAL A 886 8.06 -44.80 7.00
C VAL A 886 8.33 -44.13 8.35
N GLN A 887 9.24 -43.14 8.40
CA GLN A 887 9.46 -42.37 9.63
C GLN A 887 8.17 -41.67 10.12
N GLN A 888 7.34 -41.14 9.20
CA GLN A 888 6.05 -40.52 9.55
C GLN A 888 5.04 -41.55 10.08
N SER A 889 4.88 -42.69 9.41
CA SER A 889 3.99 -43.76 9.86
C SER A 889 4.40 -44.32 11.24
N MET A 890 5.71 -44.44 11.50
CA MET A 890 6.23 -44.79 12.81
C MET A 890 5.94 -43.75 13.92
N GLN A 891 5.71 -42.48 13.59
CA GLN A 891 5.28 -41.47 14.57
C GLN A 891 3.82 -41.69 15.00
N THR A 892 2.95 -42.07 14.05
CA THR A 892 1.54 -42.39 14.35
C THR A 892 1.36 -43.68 15.14
N GLY A 893 2.36 -44.57 15.10
CA GLY A 893 2.40 -45.84 15.81
C GLY A 893 1.70 -46.95 15.03
N LEU A 894 2.31 -48.14 15.02
CA LEU A 894 1.77 -49.32 14.34
C LEU A 894 0.92 -50.14 15.32
N PHE A 895 -0.39 -49.99 15.24
CA PHE A 895 -1.34 -50.66 16.13
C PHE A 895 -2.17 -51.72 15.39
N PHE A 896 -2.37 -52.87 16.04
CA PHE A 896 -3.28 -53.92 15.58
C PHE A 896 -4.12 -54.43 16.76
N TRP A 897 -5.46 -54.42 16.63
CA TRP A 897 -6.42 -54.65 17.72
C TRP A 897 -6.08 -53.89 19.03
N GLY A 898 -5.67 -52.62 18.90
CA GLY A 898 -5.37 -51.75 20.04
C GLY A 898 -4.07 -52.07 20.79
N ARG A 899 -3.24 -53.00 20.31
CA ARG A 899 -1.88 -53.25 20.82
C ARG A 899 -0.82 -52.71 19.85
N SER A 900 0.23 -52.09 20.38
CA SER A 900 1.40 -51.68 19.59
C SER A 900 2.17 -52.93 19.13
N LEU A 901 2.50 -52.98 17.85
CA LEU A 901 3.28 -54.08 17.24
C LEU A 901 4.78 -53.97 17.51
N LEU A 902 5.25 -52.78 17.89
CA LEU A 902 6.63 -52.50 18.26
C LEU A 902 6.66 -52.05 19.73
N THR A 903 7.67 -52.50 20.46
CA THR A 903 7.98 -51.95 21.78
C THR A 903 8.57 -50.54 21.65
N GLU A 904 8.51 -49.72 22.70
CA GLU A 904 9.11 -48.37 22.67
C GLU A 904 10.61 -48.41 22.37
N ASP A 905 11.32 -49.40 22.91
CA ASP A 905 12.75 -49.61 22.67
C ASP A 905 13.06 -49.97 21.22
N GLU A 906 12.25 -50.83 20.59
CA GLU A 906 12.40 -51.17 19.17
C GLU A 906 12.09 -49.97 18.27
N SER A 907 11.01 -49.23 18.56
CA SER A 907 10.63 -48.03 17.81
C SER A 907 11.74 -46.98 17.82
N ASN A 908 12.35 -46.73 18.98
CA ASN A 908 13.45 -45.78 19.12
C ASN A 908 14.72 -46.24 18.36
N LYS A 909 15.05 -47.55 18.42
CA LYS A 909 16.19 -48.10 17.67
C LYS A 909 16.01 -47.98 16.16
N PHE A 910 14.81 -48.28 15.66
CA PHE A 910 14.49 -48.14 14.24
C PHE A 910 14.53 -46.69 13.80
N ARG A 911 13.91 -45.76 14.56
CA ARG A 911 13.96 -44.32 14.24
C ARG A 911 15.38 -43.79 14.13
N ALA A 912 16.25 -44.12 15.09
CA ALA A 912 17.64 -43.68 15.07
C ALA A 912 18.40 -44.17 13.82
N LYS A 913 18.22 -45.45 13.45
CA LYS A 913 18.85 -46.02 12.24
C LYS A 913 18.32 -45.39 10.95
N LEU A 914 17.01 -45.21 10.83
CA LEU A 914 16.40 -44.60 9.65
C LEU A 914 16.83 -43.13 9.48
N ASP A 915 16.99 -42.40 10.59
CA ASP A 915 17.40 -40.99 10.57
C ASP A 915 18.87 -40.80 10.17
N GLU A 916 19.75 -41.68 10.66
CA GLU A 916 21.16 -41.71 10.26
C GLU A 916 21.30 -41.97 8.75
N THR A 917 20.60 -43.00 8.25
CA THR A 917 20.63 -43.36 6.82
C THR A 917 20.00 -42.30 5.93
N LYS A 918 18.92 -41.66 6.37
CA LYS A 918 18.31 -40.52 5.66
C LYS A 918 19.29 -39.36 5.54
N THR A 919 19.90 -38.95 6.64
CA THR A 919 20.87 -37.83 6.67
C THR A 919 22.05 -38.10 5.73
N PHE A 920 22.55 -39.34 5.72
CA PHE A 920 23.59 -39.76 4.79
C PHE A 920 23.14 -39.63 3.33
N LEU A 921 21.99 -40.19 2.96
CA LEU A 921 21.48 -40.17 1.58
C LEU A 921 21.13 -38.74 1.10
N GLU A 922 20.61 -37.88 1.97
CA GLU A 922 20.39 -36.45 1.65
C GLU A 922 21.70 -35.76 1.29
N SER A 923 22.80 -36.08 1.98
CA SER A 923 24.12 -35.52 1.65
C SER A 923 24.65 -35.97 0.28
N MET A 924 24.13 -37.07 -0.28
CA MET A 924 24.50 -37.57 -1.62
C MET A 924 23.90 -36.72 -2.75
N GLN A 925 22.85 -35.96 -2.47
CA GLN A 925 22.17 -35.12 -3.47
C GLN A 925 23.04 -33.96 -3.98
N ALA A 926 24.10 -33.59 -3.25
CA ALA A 926 25.05 -32.57 -3.66
C ALA A 926 25.93 -33.00 -4.87
N TYR A 927 26.11 -34.31 -5.10
CA TYR A 927 27.04 -34.86 -6.09
C TYR A 927 26.38 -35.10 -7.46
N THR A 928 26.08 -34.02 -8.17
CA THR A 928 25.28 -34.05 -9.41
C THR A 928 26.09 -34.17 -10.71
N THR A 929 27.42 -34.07 -10.67
CA THR A 929 28.29 -34.17 -11.85
C THR A 929 29.51 -35.05 -11.55
N THR A 930 30.17 -35.53 -12.60
CA THR A 930 31.43 -36.28 -12.49
C THR A 930 32.50 -35.50 -11.71
N GLY A 931 32.66 -34.20 -11.97
CA GLY A 931 33.57 -33.32 -11.23
C GLY A 931 33.25 -33.20 -9.74
N LYS A 932 31.96 -33.15 -9.36
CA LYS A 932 31.56 -33.14 -7.95
C LYS A 932 31.85 -34.47 -7.26
N LEU A 933 31.57 -35.61 -7.92
CA LEU A 933 31.86 -36.95 -7.38
C LEU A 933 33.36 -37.20 -7.17
N LYS A 934 34.24 -36.50 -7.89
CA LYS A 934 35.69 -36.54 -7.64
C LYS A 934 36.06 -36.08 -6.22
N ASN A 935 35.23 -35.22 -5.62
CA ASN A 935 35.37 -34.72 -4.25
C ASN A 935 34.53 -35.52 -3.23
N PHE A 936 34.16 -36.77 -3.54
CA PHE A 936 33.42 -37.63 -2.63
C PHE A 936 34.17 -37.86 -1.30
N ARG A 937 33.58 -37.39 -0.20
CA ARG A 937 34.27 -37.25 1.10
C ARG A 937 34.19 -38.47 2.03
N TYR A 938 33.31 -39.42 1.74
CA TYR A 938 33.06 -40.56 2.65
C TYR A 938 33.94 -41.75 2.30
N ASP A 939 34.27 -42.54 3.31
CA ASP A 939 35.01 -43.78 3.15
C ASP A 939 34.08 -44.99 2.91
N ALA A 940 34.62 -46.05 2.30
CA ALA A 940 33.83 -47.23 1.95
C ALA A 940 33.15 -47.90 3.17
N SER A 941 33.77 -47.84 4.35
CA SER A 941 33.19 -48.34 5.60
C SER A 941 31.99 -47.52 6.07
N GLU A 942 32.05 -46.20 5.95
CA GLU A 942 30.96 -45.30 6.34
C GLU A 942 29.73 -45.53 5.46
N VAL A 943 29.95 -45.70 4.15
CA VAL A 943 28.89 -46.03 3.19
C VAL A 943 28.25 -47.39 3.50
N THR A 944 29.07 -48.41 3.80
CA THR A 944 28.57 -49.78 4.04
C THR A 944 27.73 -49.88 5.30
N THR A 945 28.03 -49.07 6.33
CA THR A 945 27.30 -49.06 7.61
C THR A 945 25.81 -48.73 7.44
N GLN A 946 25.49 -47.92 6.41
CA GLN A 946 24.11 -47.50 6.11
C GLN A 946 23.22 -48.61 5.54
N ARG A 947 23.78 -49.77 5.18
CA ARG A 947 23.00 -50.94 4.72
C ARG A 947 21.98 -51.39 5.77
N SER A 948 22.36 -51.35 7.04
CA SER A 948 21.50 -51.77 8.15
C SER A 948 20.25 -50.88 8.33
N GLY A 949 20.32 -49.61 7.94
CA GLY A 949 19.18 -48.70 7.93
C GLY A 949 18.20 -48.97 6.78
N LEU A 950 18.71 -49.32 5.59
CA LEU A 950 17.86 -49.73 4.46
C LEU A 950 17.18 -51.09 4.69
N GLU A 951 17.84 -52.02 5.37
CA GLU A 951 17.22 -53.29 5.80
C GLU A 951 16.11 -53.04 6.84
N SER A 952 16.35 -52.12 7.77
CA SER A 952 15.36 -51.69 8.77
C SER A 952 14.14 -51.03 8.12
N LEU A 953 14.35 -50.24 7.07
CA LEU A 953 13.28 -49.63 6.28
C LEU A 953 12.37 -50.71 5.67
N ALA A 954 12.95 -51.71 5.01
CA ALA A 954 12.19 -52.79 4.39
C ALA A 954 11.41 -53.62 5.43
N GLU A 955 11.96 -53.82 6.63
CA GLU A 955 11.25 -54.53 7.71
C GLU A 955 9.98 -53.80 8.15
N ILE A 956 10.02 -52.47 8.27
CA ILE A 956 8.86 -51.68 8.72
C ILE A 956 7.81 -51.57 7.62
N GLU A 957 8.20 -51.39 6.36
CA GLU A 957 7.28 -51.41 5.22
C GLU A 957 6.47 -52.72 5.18
N LEU A 958 7.12 -53.87 5.45
CA LEU A 958 6.43 -55.17 5.55
C LEU A 958 5.43 -55.24 6.71
N LEU A 959 5.72 -54.59 7.85
CA LEU A 959 4.80 -54.55 8.99
C LEU A 959 3.58 -53.66 8.71
N GLU A 960 3.78 -52.53 8.03
CA GLU A 960 2.69 -51.67 7.58
C GLU A 960 1.74 -52.42 6.64
N GLU A 961 2.29 -53.15 5.66
CA GLU A 961 1.49 -54.00 4.77
C GLU A 961 0.65 -55.03 5.54
N LEU A 962 1.23 -55.68 6.55
CA LEU A 962 0.51 -56.67 7.37
C LEU A 962 -0.65 -56.05 8.16
N VAL A 963 -0.46 -54.84 8.70
CA VAL A 963 -1.53 -54.11 9.41
C VAL A 963 -2.65 -53.73 8.44
N VAL A 964 -2.31 -53.25 7.24
CA VAL A 964 -3.29 -52.87 6.22
C VAL A 964 -4.09 -54.08 5.76
N ASP A 965 -3.42 -55.20 5.46
CA ASP A 965 -4.06 -56.43 4.98
C ASP A 965 -5.10 -57.00 5.95
N PHE A 966 -4.80 -57.00 7.24
CA PHE A 966 -5.65 -57.61 8.26
C PHE A 966 -6.59 -56.64 8.95
N GLY A 967 -6.27 -55.34 8.96
CA GLY A 967 -6.95 -54.31 9.76
C GLY A 967 -8.46 -54.23 9.48
N SER A 968 -8.87 -54.28 8.21
CA SER A 968 -10.29 -54.20 7.82
C SER A 968 -11.11 -55.38 8.35
N THR A 969 -10.58 -56.60 8.23
CA THR A 969 -11.24 -57.82 8.70
C THR A 969 -11.22 -57.91 10.22
N ALA A 970 -10.10 -57.52 10.85
CA ALA A 970 -9.94 -57.43 12.30
C ALA A 970 -10.94 -56.46 12.95
N SER A 971 -11.16 -55.30 12.33
CA SER A 971 -12.15 -54.31 12.79
C SER A 971 -13.59 -54.81 12.62
N TYR A 972 -13.89 -55.45 11.49
CA TYR A 972 -15.20 -56.06 11.25
C TYR A 972 -15.54 -57.09 12.34
N LEU A 973 -14.59 -57.98 12.64
CA LEU A 973 -14.77 -59.04 13.64
C LEU A 973 -14.89 -58.50 15.07
N SER A 974 -14.21 -57.41 15.40
CA SER A 974 -14.33 -56.75 16.71
C SER A 974 -15.73 -56.15 16.92
N THR A 975 -16.29 -55.55 15.87
CA THR A 975 -17.67 -55.04 15.92
C THR A 975 -18.67 -56.19 15.98
N ALA A 976 -18.44 -57.28 15.24
CA ALA A 976 -19.25 -58.50 15.29
C ALA A 976 -19.25 -59.16 16.69
N GLU A 977 -18.11 -59.18 17.41
CA GLU A 977 -18.00 -59.65 18.80
C GLU A 977 -19.00 -58.94 19.73
N ALA A 978 -19.21 -57.64 19.53
CA ALA A 978 -20.10 -56.82 20.36
C ALA A 978 -21.60 -56.99 20.04
N VAL A 979 -21.95 -57.70 18.97
CA VAL A 979 -23.33 -57.81 18.46
C VAL A 979 -24.04 -59.07 18.98
N LEU A 980 -23.29 -60.16 19.16
CA LEU A 980 -23.83 -61.43 19.66
C LEU A 980 -23.92 -61.46 21.19
N PRO A 981 -24.81 -62.31 21.78
CA PRO A 981 -24.96 -62.41 23.23
C PRO A 981 -23.70 -62.92 23.93
N THR A 982 -23.42 -62.41 25.13
CA THR A 982 -22.28 -62.81 25.96
C THR A 982 -22.40 -64.29 26.36
N GLY A 983 -21.65 -65.17 25.69
CA GLY A 983 -21.69 -66.63 25.89
C GLY A 983 -21.99 -67.45 24.63
N HIS A 984 -22.14 -66.81 23.46
CA HIS A 984 -22.23 -67.53 22.19
C HIS A 984 -20.87 -68.16 21.80
N GLU A 985 -20.86 -69.41 21.33
CA GLU A 985 -19.63 -70.18 21.02
C GLU A 985 -18.65 -69.43 20.10
N TRP A 986 -19.17 -68.76 19.06
CA TRP A 986 -18.39 -67.93 18.14
C TRP A 986 -17.56 -66.82 18.82
N ILE A 987 -18.04 -66.25 19.94
CA ILE A 987 -17.32 -65.20 20.69
C ILE A 987 -16.04 -65.76 21.32
N ASP A 988 -16.07 -67.00 21.80
CA ASP A 988 -14.90 -67.64 22.40
C ASP A 988 -13.88 -68.04 21.31
N GLU A 989 -14.36 -68.42 20.12
CA GLU A 989 -13.52 -68.69 18.95
C GLU A 989 -12.75 -67.44 18.48
N ILE A 990 -13.43 -66.29 18.35
CA ILE A 990 -12.77 -65.03 17.93
C ILE A 990 -11.77 -64.52 18.98
N LYS A 991 -12.07 -64.64 20.28
CA LYS A 991 -11.14 -64.28 21.36
C LYS A 991 -9.88 -65.13 21.32
N THR A 992 -10.04 -66.45 21.19
CA THR A 992 -8.91 -67.39 21.08
C THR A 992 -8.06 -67.12 19.83
N ALA A 993 -8.71 -66.85 18.69
CA ALA A 993 -8.01 -66.50 17.45
C ALA A 993 -7.25 -65.17 17.57
N ARG A 994 -7.86 -64.15 18.19
CA ARG A 994 -7.26 -62.83 18.42
C ARG A 994 -5.98 -62.95 19.25
N ASP A 995 -6.02 -63.65 20.38
CA ASP A 995 -4.86 -63.78 21.26
C ASP A 995 -3.70 -64.54 20.59
N GLN A 996 -4.01 -65.58 19.82
CA GLN A 996 -3.00 -66.34 19.06
C GLN A 996 -2.33 -65.50 17.96
N ILE A 997 -3.11 -64.72 17.21
CA ILE A 997 -2.59 -63.86 16.14
C ILE A 997 -1.76 -62.71 16.74
N LEU A 998 -2.23 -62.08 17.83
CA LEU A 998 -1.48 -61.03 18.52
C LEU A 998 -0.13 -61.52 19.07
N ALA A 999 -0.08 -62.73 19.62
CA ALA A 999 1.16 -63.32 20.10
C ALA A 999 2.17 -63.61 18.97
N GLN A 1000 1.70 -63.95 17.76
CA GLN A 1000 2.57 -64.25 16.62
C GLN A 1000 3.03 -62.99 15.86
N ILE A 1001 2.18 -61.97 15.73
CA ILE A 1001 2.54 -60.72 15.04
C ILE A 1001 3.48 -59.82 15.86
N CYS A 1002 3.44 -59.92 17.18
CA CYS A 1002 4.36 -59.19 18.08
C CYS A 1002 5.73 -59.90 18.23
N ASP A 1003 5.88 -61.12 17.71
CA ASP A 1003 7.14 -61.88 17.74
C ASP A 1003 7.94 -61.61 16.45
N PRO A 1004 9.10 -60.91 16.50
CA PRO A 1004 9.89 -60.55 15.32
C PRO A 1004 10.29 -61.73 14.44
N THR A 1005 10.43 -62.93 15.02
CA THR A 1005 10.84 -64.14 14.30
C THR A 1005 9.69 -64.82 13.56
N LYS A 1006 8.44 -64.54 13.95
CA LYS A 1006 7.24 -65.18 13.38
C LYS A 1006 6.48 -64.26 12.43
N ARG A 1007 6.51 -62.94 12.67
CA ARG A 1007 5.79 -61.94 11.87
C ARG A 1007 6.27 -61.82 10.42
N SER A 1008 7.52 -62.20 10.15
CA SER A 1008 8.16 -62.14 8.82
C SER A 1008 8.00 -63.42 7.97
N VAL A 1009 7.31 -64.44 8.49
CA VAL A 1009 7.12 -65.72 7.79
C VAL A 1009 5.93 -65.65 6.83
N VAL A 1010 6.14 -65.90 5.54
CA VAL A 1010 5.08 -65.84 4.50
C VAL A 1010 3.88 -66.75 4.83
N ALA A 1011 4.12 -67.92 5.44
CA ALA A 1011 3.07 -68.84 5.86
C ALA A 1011 2.14 -68.23 6.93
N PHE A 1012 2.66 -67.36 7.80
CA PHE A 1012 1.87 -66.66 8.83
C PHE A 1012 0.84 -65.71 8.18
N ARG A 1013 1.24 -64.97 7.14
CA ARG A 1013 0.35 -64.03 6.41
C ARG A 1013 -0.86 -64.77 5.82
N GLN A 1014 -0.62 -65.87 5.10
CA GLN A 1014 -1.67 -66.66 4.45
C GLN A 1014 -2.59 -67.40 5.44
N GLN A 1015 -2.03 -67.97 6.52
CA GLN A 1015 -2.82 -68.68 7.53
C GLN A 1015 -3.74 -67.73 8.31
N THR A 1016 -3.23 -66.56 8.68
CA THR A 1016 -3.99 -65.54 9.42
C THR A 1016 -5.15 -65.01 8.59
N GLN A 1017 -4.92 -64.68 7.30
CA GLN A 1017 -5.97 -64.21 6.41
C GLN A 1017 -7.12 -65.21 6.25
N ARG A 1018 -6.79 -66.50 6.09
CA ARG A 1018 -7.80 -67.58 6.01
C ARG A 1018 -8.61 -67.67 7.29
N LYS A 1019 -7.94 -67.73 8.44
CA LYS A 1019 -8.58 -67.85 9.76
C LYS A 1019 -9.54 -66.70 10.06
N LEU A 1020 -9.14 -65.45 9.77
CA LEU A 1020 -10.02 -64.28 9.94
C LEU A 1020 -11.21 -64.32 8.97
N SER A 1021 -10.99 -64.77 7.73
CA SER A 1021 -12.05 -64.88 6.72
C SER A 1021 -13.08 -65.96 7.08
N ASP A 1022 -12.63 -67.09 7.62
CA ASP A 1022 -13.50 -68.20 8.05
C ASP A 1022 -14.37 -67.79 9.27
N LEU A 1023 -13.78 -67.08 10.24
CA LEU A 1023 -14.54 -66.52 11.37
C LEU A 1023 -15.61 -65.53 10.91
N LYS A 1024 -15.28 -64.68 9.92
CA LYS A 1024 -16.23 -63.74 9.33
C LYS A 1024 -17.40 -64.47 8.66
N LYS A 1025 -17.15 -65.51 7.86
CA LYS A 1025 -18.20 -66.32 7.24
C LYS A 1025 -19.10 -67.00 8.26
N THR A 1026 -18.52 -67.56 9.31
CA THR A 1026 -19.26 -68.22 10.38
C THR A 1026 -20.20 -67.23 11.10
N TYR A 1027 -19.73 -66.01 11.34
CA TYR A 1027 -20.55 -64.93 11.90
C TYR A 1027 -21.76 -64.59 11.04
N LEU A 1028 -21.58 -64.46 9.72
CA LEU A 1028 -22.66 -64.12 8.79
C LEU A 1028 -23.82 -65.12 8.91
N LEU A 1029 -23.51 -66.42 8.91
CA LEU A 1029 -24.49 -67.49 9.04
C LEU A 1029 -25.24 -67.42 10.37
N VAL A 1030 -24.50 -67.24 11.47
CA VAL A 1030 -25.09 -67.11 12.82
C VAL A 1030 -26.04 -65.91 12.87
N TYR A 1031 -25.59 -64.73 12.43
CA TYR A 1031 -26.38 -63.51 12.48
C TYR A 1031 -27.62 -63.58 11.59
N LEU A 1032 -27.50 -64.07 10.34
CA LEU A 1032 -28.65 -64.26 9.44
C LEU A 1032 -29.70 -65.19 10.05
N SER A 1033 -29.28 -66.27 10.70
CA SER A 1033 -30.20 -67.21 11.36
C SER A 1033 -30.97 -66.56 12.52
N MET A 1034 -30.30 -65.74 13.34
CA MET A 1034 -30.94 -65.02 14.46
C MET A 1034 -31.87 -63.91 13.95
N HIS A 1035 -31.46 -63.22 12.88
CA HIS A 1035 -32.26 -62.18 12.23
C HIS A 1035 -33.56 -62.77 11.65
N ALA A 1036 -33.48 -63.89 10.94
CA ALA A 1036 -34.64 -64.58 10.37
C ALA A 1036 -35.64 -65.04 11.45
N LYS A 1037 -35.16 -65.42 12.65
CA LYS A 1037 -36.03 -65.77 13.78
C LYS A 1037 -36.73 -64.55 14.39
N ALA A 1038 -36.03 -63.42 14.47
CA ALA A 1038 -36.48 -62.22 15.19
C ALA A 1038 -37.33 -61.24 14.34
N ARG A 1039 -37.36 -61.41 13.02
CA ARG A 1039 -38.01 -60.48 12.08
C ARG A 1039 -39.04 -61.20 11.22
N LEU A 1040 -40.15 -60.51 10.92
CA LEU A 1040 -41.16 -60.98 9.99
C LEU A 1040 -40.66 -60.86 8.55
N GLY A 1041 -40.90 -61.90 7.75
CA GLY A 1041 -40.69 -61.90 6.31
C GLY A 1041 -41.83 -61.20 5.57
N VAL A 1042 -41.75 -61.21 4.23
CA VAL A 1042 -42.73 -60.51 3.37
C VAL A 1042 -44.15 -61.07 3.52
N ASN A 1043 -44.30 -62.38 3.73
CA ASN A 1043 -45.61 -63.01 3.84
C ASN A 1043 -46.22 -62.77 5.23
N GLU A 1044 -45.41 -62.85 6.27
CA GLU A 1044 -45.84 -62.63 7.65
C GLU A 1044 -46.14 -61.14 7.90
N ASP A 1045 -45.41 -60.22 7.28
CA ASP A 1045 -45.72 -58.78 7.34
C ASP A 1045 -47.09 -58.47 6.71
N LYS A 1046 -47.42 -59.12 5.58
CA LYS A 1046 -48.77 -59.04 4.99
C LYS A 1046 -49.85 -59.61 5.91
N HIS A 1047 -49.59 -60.76 6.56
CA HIS A 1047 -50.53 -61.35 7.52
C HIS A 1047 -50.72 -60.43 8.74
N LYS A 1048 -49.66 -59.80 9.25
CA LYS A 1048 -49.74 -58.77 10.30
C LYS A 1048 -50.59 -57.59 9.85
N ALA A 1049 -50.39 -57.07 8.64
CA ALA A 1049 -51.16 -55.97 8.10
C ALA A 1049 -52.66 -56.33 7.95
N GLN A 1050 -52.97 -57.56 7.55
CA GLN A 1050 -54.33 -58.09 7.52
C GLN A 1050 -54.94 -58.14 8.93
N LEU A 1051 -54.20 -58.67 9.92
CA LEU A 1051 -54.66 -58.76 11.29
C LEU A 1051 -54.91 -57.38 11.94
N MET A 1052 -54.11 -56.37 11.59
CA MET A 1052 -54.30 -54.99 12.04
C MET A 1052 -55.56 -54.34 11.44
N GLY A 1053 -56.00 -54.79 10.26
CA GLY A 1053 -57.20 -54.30 9.56
C GLY A 1053 -58.42 -55.21 9.69
N ASP A 1054 -58.32 -56.27 10.50
CA ASP A 1054 -59.33 -57.33 10.62
C ASP A 1054 -60.66 -56.79 11.18
N GLU A 1055 -61.79 -57.26 10.63
CA GLU A 1055 -63.12 -56.85 11.07
C GLU A 1055 -63.36 -57.21 12.55
N ARG A 1056 -62.82 -58.35 13.04
CA ARG A 1056 -62.89 -58.74 14.47
C ARG A 1056 -62.31 -57.66 15.37
N LEU A 1057 -61.19 -57.07 14.97
CA LEU A 1057 -60.52 -56.00 15.72
C LEU A 1057 -61.35 -54.70 15.69
N LYS A 1058 -61.94 -54.36 14.54
CA LYS A 1058 -62.82 -53.18 14.41
C LYS A 1058 -64.08 -53.32 15.25
N ASP A 1059 -64.66 -54.51 15.32
CA ASP A 1059 -65.85 -54.78 16.12
C ASP A 1059 -65.53 -54.70 17.62
N LEU A 1060 -64.39 -55.24 18.06
CA LEU A 1060 -63.90 -55.04 19.43
C LEU A 1060 -63.67 -53.55 19.74
N GLN A 1061 -63.12 -52.77 18.81
CA GLN A 1061 -62.96 -51.32 18.98
C GLN A 1061 -64.32 -50.60 19.14
N LYS A 1062 -65.32 -50.94 18.30
CA LYS A 1062 -66.68 -50.39 18.43
C LYS A 1062 -67.32 -50.74 19.76
N LEU A 1063 -67.26 -52.01 20.17
CA LEU A 1063 -67.80 -52.48 21.45
C LEU A 1063 -67.07 -51.86 22.65
N SER A 1064 -65.79 -51.52 22.52
CA SER A 1064 -65.02 -50.90 23.59
C SER A 1064 -65.62 -49.57 24.06
N THR A 1065 -66.45 -48.91 23.24
CA THR A 1065 -67.17 -47.67 23.62
C THR A 1065 -68.20 -47.88 24.74
N ILE A 1066 -68.60 -49.13 25.01
CA ILE A 1066 -69.46 -49.48 26.15
C ILE A 1066 -68.58 -49.50 27.42
N GLU A 1067 -68.97 -48.77 28.48
CA GLU A 1067 -68.14 -48.56 29.68
C GLU A 1067 -67.74 -49.86 30.40
N LEU A 1068 -68.58 -50.90 30.33
CA LEU A 1068 -68.36 -52.17 31.02
C LEU A 1068 -67.40 -53.14 30.30
N MET A 1069 -66.84 -52.77 29.15
CA MET A 1069 -66.00 -53.68 28.34
C MET A 1069 -64.51 -53.68 28.77
N PRO A 1070 -63.79 -54.82 28.73
CA PRO A 1070 -62.40 -54.93 29.20
C PRO A 1070 -61.34 -54.29 28.27
N ARG A 1071 -61.35 -52.95 28.13
CA ARG A 1071 -60.51 -52.20 27.15
C ARG A 1071 -59.01 -52.51 27.22
N GLN A 1072 -58.47 -52.81 28.40
CA GLN A 1072 -57.04 -53.09 28.58
C GLN A 1072 -56.57 -54.29 27.76
N HIS A 1073 -57.37 -55.35 27.68
CA HIS A 1073 -57.02 -56.57 26.93
C HIS A 1073 -56.87 -56.30 25.43
N LEU A 1074 -57.71 -55.41 24.86
CA LEU A 1074 -57.61 -55.00 23.47
C LEU A 1074 -56.36 -54.14 23.21
N SER A 1075 -56.01 -53.27 24.15
CA SER A 1075 -54.80 -52.44 24.04
C SER A 1075 -53.52 -53.28 24.14
N ASP A 1076 -53.46 -54.22 25.09
CA ASP A 1076 -52.31 -55.13 25.25
C ASP A 1076 -52.09 -55.99 24.01
N PHE A 1077 -53.18 -56.47 23.40
CA PHE A 1077 -53.14 -57.19 22.13
C PHE A 1077 -52.59 -56.32 20.99
N GLN A 1078 -53.11 -55.11 20.81
CA GLN A 1078 -52.66 -54.17 19.77
C GLN A 1078 -51.18 -53.79 19.93
N ASN A 1079 -50.72 -53.58 21.17
CA ASN A 1079 -49.32 -53.28 21.46
C ASN A 1079 -48.39 -54.46 21.12
N ARG A 1080 -48.79 -55.69 21.45
CA ARG A 1080 -48.03 -56.91 21.10
C ARG A 1080 -47.97 -57.15 19.60
N LEU A 1081 -49.09 -56.96 18.89
CA LEU A 1081 -49.13 -57.04 17.43
C LEU A 1081 -48.25 -55.98 16.78
N ALA A 1082 -48.33 -54.72 17.23
CA ALA A 1082 -47.51 -53.63 16.75
C ALA A 1082 -46.00 -53.89 16.97
N GLY A 1083 -45.63 -54.50 18.10
CA GLY A 1083 -44.25 -54.78 18.50
C GLY A 1083 -43.48 -55.77 17.61
N LEU A 1084 -44.15 -56.58 16.78
CA LEU A 1084 -43.48 -57.49 15.84
C LEU A 1084 -42.84 -56.72 14.68
N LYS A 1085 -41.51 -56.74 14.54
CA LYS A 1085 -40.79 -55.97 13.51
C LYS A 1085 -40.58 -56.78 12.22
N SER A 1086 -40.80 -56.18 11.05
CA SER A 1086 -40.49 -56.78 9.74
C SER A 1086 -39.13 -56.31 9.21
N CYS A 1087 -38.39 -57.22 8.58
CA CYS A 1087 -37.16 -56.91 7.85
C CYS A 1087 -36.79 -58.06 6.91
N PHE A 1088 -36.88 -57.81 5.61
CA PHE A 1088 -36.63 -58.80 4.55
C PHE A 1088 -35.67 -58.28 3.46
N ALA A 1089 -35.10 -57.08 3.65
CA ALA A 1089 -34.17 -56.46 2.72
C ALA A 1089 -32.70 -56.87 2.94
N LEU A 1090 -32.38 -57.49 4.09
CA LEU A 1090 -31.02 -57.87 4.44
C LEU A 1090 -30.48 -58.94 3.49
N THR A 1091 -29.33 -58.67 2.87
CA THR A 1091 -28.59 -59.64 2.05
C THR A 1091 -27.26 -60.05 2.70
N GLU A 1092 -26.72 -61.20 2.27
CA GLU A 1092 -25.41 -61.66 2.73
C GLU A 1092 -24.27 -60.69 2.35
N GLN A 1093 -24.33 -60.07 1.16
CA GLN A 1093 -23.34 -59.08 0.71
C GLN A 1093 -23.35 -57.80 1.57
N GLU A 1094 -24.53 -57.32 1.97
CA GLU A 1094 -24.63 -56.18 2.89
C GLU A 1094 -24.03 -56.51 4.25
N LEU A 1095 -24.19 -57.75 4.70
CA LEU A 1095 -23.64 -58.21 5.96
C LEU A 1095 -22.13 -58.50 5.85
N GLU A 1096 -21.61 -58.89 4.69
CA GLU A 1096 -20.16 -58.95 4.44
C GLU A 1096 -19.51 -57.56 4.58
N ALA A 1097 -20.21 -56.49 4.21
CA ALA A 1097 -19.74 -55.12 4.36
C ALA A 1097 -19.88 -54.59 5.80
N SER A 1098 -20.99 -54.91 6.49
CA SER A 1098 -21.29 -54.43 7.84
C SER A 1098 -21.78 -55.57 8.74
N PRO A 1099 -21.24 -55.75 9.96
CA PRO A 1099 -21.62 -56.85 10.84
C PRO A 1099 -23.04 -56.71 11.44
N VAL A 1100 -23.72 -55.59 11.22
CA VAL A 1100 -25.09 -55.34 11.66
C VAL A 1100 -25.96 -55.01 10.46
N CYS A 1101 -27.20 -55.51 10.47
CA CYS A 1101 -28.18 -55.25 9.42
C CYS A 1101 -28.41 -53.74 9.28
N PRO A 1102 -28.14 -53.14 8.11
CA PRO A 1102 -28.29 -51.70 7.91
C PRO A 1102 -29.76 -51.25 7.91
N HIS A 1103 -30.68 -52.14 7.56
CA HIS A 1103 -32.11 -51.80 7.41
C HIS A 1103 -32.89 -51.73 8.73
N CYS A 1104 -32.59 -52.60 9.70
CA CYS A 1104 -33.32 -52.66 10.97
C CYS A 1104 -32.43 -52.58 12.22
N ASN A 1105 -31.11 -52.49 12.04
CA ASN A 1105 -30.11 -52.39 13.11
C ASN A 1105 -30.25 -53.45 14.21
N PHE A 1106 -30.66 -54.67 13.83
CA PHE A 1106 -30.90 -55.75 14.79
C PHE A 1106 -29.63 -56.13 15.53
N LYS A 1107 -29.68 -56.15 16.86
CA LYS A 1107 -28.57 -56.61 17.70
C LYS A 1107 -29.07 -57.74 18.60
N PRO A 1108 -28.69 -59.00 18.33
CA PRO A 1108 -29.11 -60.15 19.11
C PRO A 1108 -28.85 -60.02 20.62
N VAL A 1109 -27.79 -59.31 21.03
CA VAL A 1109 -27.50 -59.03 22.45
C VAL A 1109 -28.54 -58.13 23.13
N ALA A 1110 -29.15 -57.20 22.39
CA ALA A 1110 -30.15 -56.26 22.91
C ALA A 1110 -31.59 -56.78 22.73
N GLU A 1111 -31.82 -57.57 21.68
CA GLU A 1111 -33.12 -58.15 21.33
C GLU A 1111 -33.00 -59.69 21.18
N PRO A 1112 -32.88 -60.45 22.28
CA PRO A 1112 -32.76 -61.91 22.20
C PRO A 1112 -34.06 -62.53 21.67
N PRO A 1113 -34.05 -63.31 20.58
CA PRO A 1113 -35.25 -63.94 20.06
C PRO A 1113 -35.69 -65.09 21.00
N THR A 1114 -36.72 -64.85 21.81
CA THR A 1114 -37.33 -65.87 22.68
C THR A 1114 -38.21 -66.87 21.91
N ALA A 1115 -38.86 -66.44 20.83
CA ALA A 1115 -39.66 -67.27 19.92
C ALA A 1115 -39.61 -66.72 18.48
N HIS A 1116 -39.99 -67.54 17.49
CA HIS A 1116 -40.05 -67.12 16.10
C HIS A 1116 -41.14 -66.06 15.91
N ALA A 1117 -40.80 -64.92 15.28
CA ALA A 1117 -41.75 -63.81 15.10
C ALA A 1117 -43.01 -64.25 14.31
N ALA A 1118 -42.85 -65.15 13.34
CA ALA A 1118 -43.95 -65.76 12.60
C ALA A 1118 -44.92 -66.56 13.50
N THR A 1119 -44.40 -67.40 14.40
CA THR A 1119 -45.21 -68.17 15.35
C THR A 1119 -45.95 -67.26 16.34
N MET A 1120 -45.31 -66.17 16.77
CA MET A 1120 -45.97 -65.16 17.62
C MET A 1120 -47.15 -64.48 16.91
N LEU A 1121 -47.05 -64.27 15.60
CA LEU A 1121 -48.11 -63.69 14.80
C LEU A 1121 -49.33 -64.63 14.69
N GLU A 1122 -49.11 -65.92 14.45
CA GLU A 1122 -50.17 -66.94 14.42
C GLU A 1122 -50.90 -67.07 15.78
N VAL A 1123 -50.15 -67.00 16.88
CA VAL A 1123 -50.71 -67.03 18.23
C VAL A 1123 -51.60 -65.81 18.48
N LEU A 1124 -51.20 -64.62 18.00
CA LEU A 1124 -52.01 -63.41 18.11
C LEU A 1124 -53.31 -63.52 17.28
N ASP A 1125 -53.28 -64.13 16.10
CA ASP A 1125 -54.50 -64.36 15.31
C ASP A 1125 -55.51 -65.22 16.09
N CYS A 1126 -55.06 -66.33 16.67
CA CYS A 1126 -55.90 -67.19 17.52
C CYS A 1126 -56.37 -66.50 18.82
N GLU A 1127 -55.56 -65.57 19.36
CA GLU A 1127 -55.90 -64.81 20.56
C GLU A 1127 -57.00 -63.77 20.27
N LEU A 1128 -57.04 -63.22 19.05
CA LEU A 1128 -58.08 -62.30 18.61
C LEU A 1128 -59.46 -62.97 18.59
N ASP A 1129 -59.55 -64.22 18.11
CA ASP A 1129 -60.80 -65.00 18.17
C ASP A 1129 -61.32 -65.15 19.60
N LYS A 1130 -60.43 -65.54 20.52
CA LYS A 1130 -60.78 -65.70 21.94
C LYS A 1130 -61.21 -64.39 22.57
N LEU A 1131 -60.60 -63.26 22.18
CA LEU A 1131 -61.00 -61.94 22.69
C LEU A 1131 -62.42 -61.58 22.26
N VAL A 1132 -62.79 -61.83 20.99
CA VAL A 1132 -64.16 -61.63 20.51
C VAL A 1132 -65.14 -62.50 21.30
N GLU A 1133 -64.86 -63.80 21.43
CA GLU A 1133 -65.72 -64.72 22.19
C GLU A 1133 -65.93 -64.27 23.64
N ASN A 1134 -64.87 -63.88 24.33
CA ASN A 1134 -64.93 -63.42 25.71
C ASN A 1134 -65.75 -62.13 25.88
N TRP A 1135 -65.64 -61.19 24.93
CA TRP A 1135 -66.38 -59.93 24.96
C TRP A 1135 -67.88 -60.16 24.68
N VAL A 1136 -68.22 -61.09 23.77
CA VAL A 1136 -69.62 -61.49 23.52
C VAL A 1136 -70.23 -62.12 24.77
N GLN A 1137 -69.52 -63.04 25.43
CA GLN A 1137 -69.98 -63.64 26.68
C GLN A 1137 -70.17 -62.61 27.79
N THR A 1138 -69.26 -61.63 27.89
CA THR A 1138 -69.36 -60.54 28.86
C THR A 1138 -70.61 -59.70 28.62
N LEU A 1139 -70.92 -59.35 27.37
CA LEU A 1139 -72.15 -58.62 27.03
C LEU A 1139 -73.41 -59.43 27.35
N LEU A 1140 -73.45 -60.71 26.98
CA LEU A 1140 -74.59 -61.58 27.28
C LEU A 1140 -74.82 -61.74 28.79
N ALA A 1141 -73.76 -61.96 29.57
CA ALA A 1141 -73.85 -62.09 31.02
C ALA A 1141 -74.42 -60.82 31.68
N ASN A 1142 -73.98 -59.64 31.23
CA ASN A 1142 -74.48 -58.37 31.76
C ASN A 1142 -75.93 -58.06 31.34
N LEU A 1143 -76.35 -58.48 30.13
CA LEU A 1143 -77.73 -58.33 29.65
C LEU A 1143 -78.70 -59.35 30.26
N GLU A 1144 -78.23 -60.55 30.61
CA GLU A 1144 -79.04 -61.59 31.24
C GLU A 1144 -79.28 -61.34 32.74
N ASP A 1145 -78.56 -60.38 33.35
CA ASP A 1145 -78.71 -59.95 34.73
C ASP A 1145 -80.15 -59.49 35.04
N PRO A 1146 -80.74 -59.89 36.19
CA PRO A 1146 -82.12 -59.57 36.53
C PRO A 1146 -82.43 -58.07 36.55
N THR A 1147 -81.49 -57.23 36.98
CA THR A 1147 -81.68 -55.77 37.08
C THR A 1147 -81.65 -55.10 35.70
N THR A 1148 -80.76 -55.58 34.82
CA THR A 1148 -80.67 -55.13 33.43
C THR A 1148 -81.90 -55.53 32.61
N LYS A 1149 -82.48 -56.71 32.86
CA LYS A 1149 -83.73 -57.15 32.21
C LYS A 1149 -84.92 -56.24 32.52
N GLU A 1150 -84.97 -55.63 33.70
CA GLU A 1150 -86.02 -54.65 34.01
C GLU A 1150 -85.87 -53.38 33.15
N ASN A 1151 -84.63 -52.92 32.94
CA ASN A 1151 -84.31 -51.76 32.10
C ASN A 1151 -84.65 -51.99 30.62
N MET A 1152 -84.64 -53.23 30.14
CA MET A 1152 -85.06 -53.57 28.78
C MET A 1152 -86.53 -53.21 28.50
N ASN A 1153 -87.39 -53.18 29.53
CA ASN A 1153 -88.78 -52.74 29.37
C ASN A 1153 -88.92 -51.22 29.15
N LEU A 1154 -87.85 -50.46 29.41
CA LEU A 1154 -87.81 -49.00 29.29
C LEU A 1154 -87.20 -48.53 27.97
N LEU A 1155 -86.64 -49.44 27.17
CA LEU A 1155 -86.17 -49.15 25.82
C LEU A 1155 -87.31 -48.85 24.84
N LYS A 1156 -87.00 -48.09 23.78
CA LYS A 1156 -87.90 -47.94 22.64
C LYS A 1156 -88.13 -49.29 21.95
N PRO A 1157 -89.31 -49.55 21.36
CA PRO A 1157 -89.63 -50.84 20.75
C PRO A 1157 -88.63 -51.31 19.68
N GLU A 1158 -88.06 -50.39 18.91
CA GLU A 1158 -87.06 -50.69 17.88
C GLU A 1158 -85.71 -51.12 18.48
N GLN A 1159 -85.23 -50.43 19.52
CA GLN A 1159 -83.99 -50.77 20.23
C GLN A 1159 -84.12 -52.10 20.98
N ARG A 1160 -85.28 -52.32 21.62
CA ARG A 1160 -85.56 -53.57 22.33
C ARG A 1160 -85.52 -54.78 21.40
N LYS A 1161 -86.03 -54.66 20.17
CA LYS A 1161 -85.94 -55.73 19.15
C LYS A 1161 -84.50 -56.11 18.81
N LEU A 1162 -83.60 -55.12 18.71
CA LEU A 1162 -82.20 -55.37 18.38
C LEU A 1162 -81.47 -56.10 19.53
N VAL A 1163 -81.69 -55.67 20.78
CA VAL A 1163 -81.09 -56.29 21.98
C VAL A 1163 -81.68 -57.69 22.24
N ASP A 1164 -83.00 -57.87 22.13
CA ASP A 1164 -83.66 -59.19 22.23
C ASP A 1164 -83.17 -60.14 21.11
N GLY A 1165 -82.95 -59.61 19.91
CA GLY A 1165 -82.38 -60.35 18.78
C GLY A 1165 -80.97 -60.87 19.06
N PHE A 1166 -80.12 -60.03 19.66
CA PHE A 1166 -78.77 -60.40 20.08
C PHE A 1166 -78.77 -61.46 21.20
N ILE A 1167 -79.59 -61.30 22.25
CA ILE A 1167 -79.70 -62.31 23.33
C ILE A 1167 -80.17 -63.66 22.80
N LYS A 1168 -81.09 -63.68 21.83
CA LYS A 1168 -81.55 -64.92 21.19
C LYS A 1168 -80.50 -65.58 20.30
N LYS A 1169 -79.79 -64.80 19.49
CA LYS A 1169 -78.79 -65.32 18.55
C LYS A 1169 -77.46 -65.69 19.25
N ARG A 1170 -77.14 -65.04 20.38
CA ARG A 1170 -75.90 -65.21 21.16
C ARG A 1170 -74.60 -64.98 20.38
N THR A 1171 -74.69 -64.32 19.23
CA THR A 1171 -73.58 -63.90 18.37
C THR A 1171 -73.78 -62.45 18.01
N LEU A 1172 -72.69 -61.73 17.73
CA LEU A 1172 -72.77 -60.35 17.26
C LEU A 1172 -73.55 -60.28 15.93
N PRO A 1173 -74.33 -59.22 15.68
CA PRO A 1173 -74.89 -58.96 14.36
C PRO A 1173 -73.80 -58.82 13.29
N ASP A 1174 -74.10 -59.21 12.04
CA ASP A 1174 -73.17 -59.11 10.91
C ASP A 1174 -72.70 -57.67 10.66
N GLU A 1175 -73.52 -56.68 11.01
CA GLU A 1175 -73.12 -55.27 11.09
C GLU A 1175 -73.46 -54.70 12.47
N LEU A 1176 -72.43 -54.28 13.23
CA LEU A 1176 -72.60 -53.51 14.45
C LEU A 1176 -72.97 -52.05 14.14
N ASP A 1177 -74.26 -51.81 13.91
CA ASP A 1177 -74.78 -50.47 13.69
C ASP A 1177 -74.76 -49.62 14.98
N GLN A 1178 -74.75 -48.29 14.82
CA GLN A 1178 -74.74 -47.36 15.96
C GLN A 1178 -76.00 -47.49 16.82
N ASN A 1179 -77.13 -47.89 16.24
CA ASN A 1179 -78.38 -48.07 16.97
C ASN A 1179 -78.29 -49.23 17.94
N PHE A 1180 -77.64 -50.33 17.56
CA PHE A 1180 -77.39 -51.50 18.40
C PHE A 1180 -76.41 -51.17 19.53
N ILE A 1181 -75.28 -50.51 19.24
CA ILE A 1181 -74.32 -50.10 20.27
C ILE A 1181 -74.97 -49.14 21.28
N ARG A 1182 -75.73 -48.16 20.79
CA ARG A 1182 -76.47 -47.23 21.65
C ARG A 1182 -77.56 -47.94 22.46
N ALA A 1183 -78.25 -48.92 21.89
CA ALA A 1183 -79.21 -49.72 22.63
C ALA A 1183 -78.54 -50.54 23.74
N LEU A 1184 -77.35 -51.10 23.50
CA LEU A 1184 -76.57 -51.78 24.54
C LEU A 1184 -76.11 -50.80 25.64
N GLN A 1185 -75.63 -49.61 25.28
CA GLN A 1185 -75.27 -48.56 26.24
C GLN A 1185 -76.47 -48.09 27.08
N GLU A 1186 -77.63 -47.85 26.46
CA GLU A 1186 -78.85 -47.39 27.15
C GLU A 1186 -79.39 -48.46 28.10
N VAL A 1187 -79.34 -49.75 27.75
CA VAL A 1187 -79.76 -50.84 28.65
C VAL A 1187 -78.82 -51.01 29.83
N LEU A 1188 -77.51 -50.96 29.58
CA LEU A 1188 -76.48 -51.22 30.57
C LEU A 1188 -76.18 -50.02 31.48
N SER A 1189 -76.70 -48.82 31.17
CA SER A 1189 -76.50 -47.59 31.96
C SER A 1189 -77.52 -47.36 33.08
N GLY A 1190 -78.54 -48.22 33.21
CA GLY A 1190 -79.54 -48.14 34.28
C GLY A 1190 -80.63 -47.08 34.03
N LEU A 1191 -81.76 -47.48 33.41
CA LEU A 1191 -82.85 -46.55 33.11
C LEU A 1191 -83.84 -46.44 34.29
N THR A 1192 -84.09 -45.23 34.80
CA THR A 1192 -85.13 -44.98 35.81
C THR A 1192 -86.42 -44.45 35.19
N LYS A 1193 -87.55 -45.13 35.42
CA LYS A 1193 -88.86 -44.71 34.93
C LYS A 1193 -89.42 -43.54 35.77
N VAL A 1194 -89.59 -42.36 35.17
CA VAL A 1194 -90.27 -41.21 35.80
C VAL A 1194 -91.69 -41.07 35.20
N PRO A 1195 -92.77 -41.41 35.92
CA PRO A 1195 -94.13 -41.24 35.43
C PRO A 1195 -94.62 -39.79 35.64
N VAL A 1196 -94.91 -39.06 34.57
CA VAL A 1196 -95.51 -37.72 34.64
C VAL A 1196 -97.01 -37.82 34.41
N LYS A 1197 -97.83 -37.46 35.42
CA LYS A 1197 -99.29 -37.42 35.29
C LYS A 1197 -99.72 -36.12 34.62
N ILE A 1198 -100.59 -36.21 33.61
CA ILE A 1198 -101.11 -35.05 32.87
C ILE A 1198 -101.75 -34.00 33.79
N VAL A 1199 -102.32 -34.40 34.94
CA VAL A 1199 -102.90 -33.51 35.93
C VAL A 1199 -101.84 -32.63 36.61
N GLU A 1200 -100.71 -33.20 37.02
CA GLU A 1200 -99.59 -32.50 37.66
C GLU A 1200 -98.87 -31.56 36.66
N LEU A 1201 -98.82 -31.95 35.38
CA LEU A 1201 -98.30 -31.11 34.29
C LEU A 1201 -99.23 -29.91 34.00
N ARG A 1202 -100.55 -30.11 34.11
CA ARG A 1202 -101.57 -29.07 33.86
C ARG A 1202 -101.65 -28.05 35.01
N GLU A 1203 -101.46 -28.48 36.26
CA GLU A 1203 -101.36 -27.59 37.42
C GLU A 1203 -100.06 -26.76 37.40
N ALA A 1204 -98.92 -27.35 37.01
CA ALA A 1204 -97.65 -26.63 36.86
C ALA A 1204 -97.66 -25.60 35.71
N LEU A 1205 -98.44 -25.84 34.64
CA LEU A 1205 -98.62 -24.90 33.51
C LEU A 1205 -99.64 -23.79 33.80
N LEU A 1206 -100.47 -23.90 34.85
CA LEU A 1206 -101.56 -22.95 35.19
C LEU A 1206 -101.31 -22.13 36.47
N ALA A 1207 -100.17 -22.32 37.15
CA ALA A 1207 -99.82 -21.66 38.43
C ALA A 1207 -99.54 -20.13 38.35
N GLY A 1208 -99.99 -19.44 37.29
CA GLY A 1208 -99.80 -18.00 37.08
C GLY A 1208 -100.95 -17.24 36.38
N GLY A 1209 -102.12 -17.86 36.16
CA GLY A 1209 -103.28 -17.23 35.51
C GLY A 1209 -103.45 -17.55 34.01
N SER A 1210 -104.71 -17.62 33.56
CA SER A 1210 -105.17 -18.03 32.20
C SER A 1210 -105.78 -16.83 31.41
N PRO A 1211 -106.28 -17.00 30.17
CA PRO A 1211 -105.63 -17.20 28.86
C PRO A 1211 -105.92 -16.02 27.87
N ALA A 1212 -105.21 -15.90 26.74
CA ALA A 1212 -105.67 -15.05 25.63
C ALA A 1212 -105.29 -15.57 24.23
N THR A 1213 -106.31 -16.14 23.56
CA THR A 1213 -106.65 -16.17 22.12
C THR A 1213 -105.64 -16.59 21.03
N MET A 1214 -106.11 -17.51 20.19
CA MET A 1214 -105.55 -17.82 18.87
C MET A 1214 -105.61 -16.64 17.91
N SER A 1215 -104.56 -16.50 17.12
CA SER A 1215 -104.58 -16.09 15.71
C SER A 1215 -103.67 -17.02 14.93
#